data_AF-A0A5Q4C7G9-F1
#
_entry.id   AF-A0A5Q4C7G9-F1
#
_cell.length_a   1.000
_cell.length_b   1.000
_cell.length_c   1.000
_cell.angle_alpha   90.00
_cell.angle_beta   90.00
_cell.angle_gamma   90.00
#
_symmetry.space_group_name_H-M   'P 1'
#
loop_
_entity.id
_entity.type
_entity.pdbx_description
1 polymer ?
#
loop_
_entity_poly.entity_id
_entity_poly.type
_entity_poly.pdbx_seq_one_letter_code
_entity_poly.pdbx_strand_id
1 'polypeptide(L)'
;MEGIVKANRSGFMRHAFAKRVCRGSNRRNKRIASFSVHGNGKSNKVNPRHVHPRKRTTADQRARKYGLVHEVHQHFKELRRTGLRYQNSLVVLASQQYASWLEDEHFMSALVEPFTTTYRGLDDAGQKLPEDIHVIAAAVDGLHPLRVFGDTPHGFSFYYANMKNTMMHMWKDKPHPPDEPKSYIGFQTGSVRFGGDMISCKLPLANTVFQNGRKTTMFASHWRNSGTGLQNLRWMEKRSHNVHFVDPAHRTNINYSIQSPLVPITAPRKILAGLGNIVSLVEVDGEETPASTELEKAANELYVRRSKEGHTFPPGPVGVWALVQPPDPEGSDCLETQQKWFDLSSKTQDVHEEWELALEFKEQIWSHLQHRGRLYKILSGGGGWGKKRGLLSLDPDTIYSLSPRDKGLGSFIRSFARRNDGSASHDVVAPGSYIQHFITPPFSARPKSPTLSGLTVGIAFGVSESETVEEQPLTDGASDWTVIPQHFGAVSSLGIFIKSKLHRKEDGSKLSVPGSWFGYRSPITIPNMAANGETPSKVAVISIGDMGVGIAKLLVAKGFRVATNVKGRSQDTIQRAREANVELIDSDLDLASQCAVILSVVPPRDAEATADRIVDVLGGASRSVPLYFVDMNAVAPSTCKSVASSFARARVPARFIDACIIGAPPRPKSAPNAGTNVSSSSAPPGDDDDDDDGGGWYVPGVPMSGPHKLADLSLPGTEDRETETFGARLSAVLGGNHISAEIGAASGLKMCFASVSKGFTAIATQAFTTAHRMGVLDHLRDELSARLPSYLEFAEKGVVTMPPKAYRWVREMEEISKTHAEEGGFGPDLFVGAA
;
A
#
# COMPACT_ATOMS: atom_id res chain seq x y z
N MET A 1 2.25 -69.59 -4.31
CA MET A 1 2.87 -68.79 -5.38
C MET A 1 1.84 -67.81 -5.90
N GLU A 2 2.15 -66.53 -5.77
CA GLU A 2 1.78 -65.38 -6.62
C GLU A 2 0.46 -65.38 -7.42
N GLY A 3 -0.28 -64.27 -7.24
CA GLY A 3 -0.72 -63.44 -8.37
C GLY A 3 -2.16 -63.59 -8.85
N ILE A 4 -3.06 -62.70 -8.40
CA ILE A 4 -4.26 -62.34 -9.17
C ILE A 4 -4.42 -60.82 -9.24
N VAL A 5 -4.16 -60.31 -10.44
CA VAL A 5 -4.47 -58.95 -10.92
C VAL A 5 -5.97 -58.88 -11.27
N LYS A 6 -6.68 -57.84 -10.84
CA LYS A 6 -7.93 -57.40 -11.50
C LYS A 6 -7.96 -55.89 -11.70
N ALA A 7 -8.14 -55.54 -12.98
CA ALA A 7 -8.10 -54.21 -13.54
C ALA A 7 -9.38 -53.39 -13.26
N ASN A 8 -9.16 -52.09 -13.11
CA ASN A 8 -10.15 -51.02 -13.04
C ASN A 8 -10.67 -50.68 -14.45
N ARG A 9 -11.99 -50.54 -14.60
CA ARG A 9 -12.61 -49.77 -15.70
C ARG A 9 -13.68 -48.82 -15.13
N SER A 10 -13.33 -47.54 -15.19
CA SER A 10 -14.17 -46.37 -14.95
C SER A 10 -15.11 -46.11 -16.13
N GLY A 11 -16.38 -45.80 -15.86
CA GLY A 11 -17.29 -45.27 -16.87
C GLY A 11 -18.64 -44.85 -16.28
N PHE A 12 -19.01 -43.59 -16.50
CA PHE A 12 -20.36 -43.02 -16.39
C PHE A 12 -20.98 -42.81 -14.99
N MET A 13 -20.73 -41.63 -14.41
CA MET A 13 -21.74 -40.79 -13.72
C MET A 13 -21.12 -39.43 -13.33
N ARG A 14 -20.94 -38.55 -14.31
CA ARG A 14 -20.78 -37.10 -14.11
C ARG A 14 -21.71 -36.44 -15.09
N HIS A 15 -22.81 -35.83 -14.62
CA HIS A 15 -23.56 -34.70 -15.22
C HIS A 15 -24.90 -34.49 -14.46
N ALA A 16 -24.84 -34.16 -13.15
CA ALA A 16 -26.05 -33.70 -12.43
C ALA A 16 -25.83 -32.87 -11.15
N PHE A 17 -24.59 -32.67 -10.66
CA PHE A 17 -24.35 -31.99 -9.38
C PHE A 17 -23.59 -30.65 -9.44
N ALA A 18 -23.38 -30.08 -10.64
CA ALA A 18 -22.67 -28.80 -10.82
C ALA A 18 -23.57 -27.56 -11.03
N LYS A 19 -24.90 -27.71 -11.17
CA LYS A 19 -25.81 -26.57 -11.47
C LYS A 19 -26.57 -26.00 -10.26
N ARG A 20 -26.44 -26.58 -9.05
CA ARG A 20 -27.19 -26.11 -7.86
C ARG A 20 -26.39 -25.32 -6.83
N VAL A 21 -25.06 -25.26 -6.92
CA VAL A 21 -24.21 -24.52 -5.96
C VAL A 21 -23.92 -23.08 -6.41
N CYS A 22 -23.98 -22.76 -7.70
CA CYS A 22 -23.65 -21.41 -8.21
C CYS A 22 -24.81 -20.38 -8.21
N ARG A 23 -26.05 -20.77 -7.86
CA ARG A 23 -27.18 -19.81 -7.77
C ARG A 23 -27.37 -19.19 -6.37
N GLY A 24 -26.68 -19.69 -5.35
CA GLY A 24 -26.83 -19.26 -3.96
C GLY A 24 -25.90 -18.12 -3.50
N SER A 25 -24.67 -18.04 -4.01
CA SER A 25 -23.66 -17.07 -3.52
C SER A 25 -23.88 -15.64 -4.03
N ASN A 26 -24.49 -15.47 -5.21
CA ASN A 26 -24.66 -14.15 -5.84
C ASN A 26 -25.77 -13.27 -5.21
N ARG A 27 -26.66 -13.81 -4.36
CA ARG A 27 -27.76 -13.04 -3.74
C ARG A 27 -27.36 -12.28 -2.47
N ARG A 28 -26.24 -12.64 -1.79
CA ARG A 28 -25.84 -12.06 -0.48
C ARG A 28 -24.76 -10.97 -0.55
N ASN A 29 -23.91 -10.97 -1.58
CA ASN A 29 -22.89 -9.92 -1.81
C ASN A 29 -23.49 -8.51 -2.05
N LYS A 30 -24.80 -8.42 -2.27
CA LYS A 30 -25.53 -7.18 -2.56
C LYS A 30 -26.08 -6.46 -1.31
N ARG A 31 -25.58 -6.74 -0.09
CA ARG A 31 -26.17 -6.23 1.17
C ARG A 31 -25.20 -5.52 2.11
N ILE A 32 -23.90 -5.52 1.84
CA ILE A 32 -22.88 -4.91 2.69
C ILE A 32 -21.97 -4.10 1.77
N ALA A 33 -21.55 -2.92 2.25
CA ALA A 33 -20.52 -2.12 1.60
C ALA A 33 -19.54 -1.57 2.64
N SER A 34 -18.26 -1.59 2.31
CA SER A 34 -17.18 -0.94 3.05
C SER A 34 -16.37 -0.08 2.09
N PHE A 35 -15.99 1.13 2.50
CA PHE A 35 -15.07 1.98 1.75
C PHE A 35 -14.51 3.09 2.65
N SER A 36 -13.40 3.68 2.25
CA SER A 36 -12.78 4.82 2.92
C SER A 36 -12.60 5.98 1.95
N VAL A 37 -12.53 7.20 2.47
CA VAL A 37 -12.28 8.41 1.67
C VAL A 37 -11.13 9.16 2.31
N HIS A 38 -9.99 9.20 1.62
CA HIS A 38 -8.75 9.78 2.13
C HIS A 38 -8.61 11.23 1.64
N GLY A 39 -8.15 12.13 2.51
CA GLY A 39 -7.76 13.47 2.12
C GLY A 39 -6.33 13.49 1.58
N ASN A 40 -6.12 14.02 0.38
CA ASN A 40 -4.78 14.18 -0.19
C ASN A 40 -4.03 15.33 0.51
N GLY A 41 -3.31 14.99 1.57
CA GLY A 41 -2.33 15.86 2.21
C GLY A 41 -0.93 15.51 1.74
N LYS A 42 -0.34 16.28 0.81
CA LYS A 42 1.10 16.19 0.61
C LYS A 42 1.77 16.70 1.89
N SER A 43 2.39 15.79 2.65
CA SER A 43 3.36 16.16 3.68
C SER A 43 4.59 16.75 2.98
N ASN A 44 4.54 18.06 2.69
CA ASN A 44 5.75 18.78 2.33
C ASN A 44 6.58 18.90 3.62
N LYS A 45 7.70 18.17 3.69
CA LYS A 45 8.78 18.48 4.65
C LYS A 45 9.32 19.87 4.32
N VAL A 46 8.69 20.93 4.83
CA VAL A 46 9.20 22.31 4.74
C VAL A 46 10.11 22.56 5.94
N ASN A 47 11.30 23.11 5.68
CA ASN A 47 12.28 23.52 6.68
C ASN A 47 11.65 24.46 7.73
N PRO A 48 11.98 24.37 9.04
CA PRO A 48 11.24 25.05 10.12
C PRO A 48 11.49 26.56 10.24
N ARG A 49 12.01 27.24 9.22
CA ARG A 49 12.36 28.67 9.31
C ARG A 49 11.39 29.50 8.46
N HIS A 50 10.46 30.14 9.17
CA HIS A 50 9.50 31.17 8.72
C HIS A 50 8.30 30.72 7.88
N VAL A 51 7.24 30.27 8.56
CA VAL A 51 5.86 30.42 8.05
C VAL A 51 4.96 30.89 9.21
N HIS A 52 4.33 32.05 9.06
CA HIS A 52 3.27 32.50 9.99
C HIS A 52 1.98 31.71 9.71
N PRO A 53 1.26 31.23 10.74
CA PRO A 53 0.00 30.51 10.55
C PRO A 53 -1.08 31.48 10.03
N ARG A 54 -1.48 31.35 8.76
CA ARG A 54 -2.69 31.99 8.25
C ARG A 54 -3.91 31.30 8.86
N LYS A 55 -4.87 32.08 9.39
CA LYS A 55 -6.16 31.57 9.88
C LYS A 55 -6.95 30.97 8.70
N ARG A 56 -7.43 29.72 8.84
CA ARG A 56 -8.32 29.05 7.87
C ARG A 56 -9.59 29.88 7.65
N THR A 57 -9.98 30.11 6.40
CA THR A 57 -11.26 30.77 6.11
C THR A 57 -12.43 29.79 6.27
N THR A 58 -13.62 30.31 6.62
CA THR A 58 -14.86 29.52 6.71
C THR A 58 -15.26 28.93 5.35
N ALA A 59 -14.91 29.59 4.24
CA ALA A 59 -15.17 29.15 2.89
C ALA A 59 -14.39 27.88 2.51
N ASP A 60 -13.10 27.80 2.90
CA ASP A 60 -12.25 26.63 2.61
C ASP A 60 -12.74 25.37 3.34
N GLN A 61 -13.15 25.52 4.60
CA GLN A 61 -13.72 24.42 5.38
C GLN A 61 -15.04 23.94 4.77
N ARG A 62 -15.87 24.87 4.30
CA ARG A 62 -17.13 24.57 3.63
C ARG A 62 -16.88 23.78 2.33
N ALA A 63 -15.98 24.26 1.47
CA ALA A 63 -15.63 23.58 0.23
C ALA A 63 -15.12 22.14 0.47
N ARG A 64 -14.26 21.94 1.48
CA ARG A 64 -13.76 20.61 1.85
C ARG A 64 -14.87 19.66 2.31
N LYS A 65 -15.80 20.12 3.16
CA LYS A 65 -16.97 19.34 3.60
C LYS A 65 -17.82 18.88 2.42
N TYR A 66 -18.17 19.79 1.51
CA TYR A 66 -18.99 19.47 0.35
C TYR A 66 -18.27 18.55 -0.66
N GLY A 67 -16.95 18.70 -0.82
CA GLY A 67 -16.16 17.78 -1.64
C GLY A 67 -16.23 16.33 -1.14
N LEU A 68 -16.17 16.12 0.18
CA LEU A 68 -16.31 14.78 0.77
C LEU A 68 -17.70 14.20 0.53
N VAL A 69 -18.75 15.00 0.77
CA VAL A 69 -20.14 14.59 0.54
C VAL A 69 -20.34 14.20 -0.92
N HIS A 70 -19.78 14.97 -1.86
CA HIS A 70 -19.82 14.66 -3.28
C HIS A 70 -19.21 13.28 -3.60
N GLU A 71 -17.98 13.02 -3.14
CA GLU A 71 -17.31 11.72 -3.39
C GLU A 71 -18.08 10.54 -2.80
N VAL A 72 -18.58 10.68 -1.57
CA VAL A 72 -19.41 9.65 -0.91
C VAL A 72 -20.69 9.40 -1.71
N HIS A 73 -21.36 10.46 -2.17
CA HIS A 73 -22.58 10.36 -2.96
C HIS A 73 -22.32 9.64 -4.30
N GLN A 74 -21.29 10.04 -5.05
CA GLN A 74 -20.97 9.42 -6.34
C GLN A 74 -20.60 7.95 -6.17
N HIS A 75 -19.75 7.63 -5.18
CA HIS A 75 -19.36 6.25 -4.95
C HIS A 75 -20.54 5.36 -4.54
N PHE A 76 -21.41 5.84 -3.63
CA PHE A 76 -22.57 5.06 -3.22
C PHE A 76 -23.56 4.85 -4.37
N LYS A 77 -23.76 5.87 -5.22
CA LYS A 77 -24.57 5.77 -6.44
C LYS A 77 -24.05 4.68 -7.38
N GLU A 78 -22.73 4.54 -7.52
CA GLU A 78 -22.11 3.48 -8.32
C GLU A 78 -22.28 2.09 -7.70
N LEU A 79 -22.11 1.96 -6.38
CA LEU A 79 -22.41 0.72 -5.65
C LEU A 79 -23.88 0.29 -5.82
N ARG A 80 -24.79 1.26 -5.86
CA ARG A 80 -26.21 1.03 -6.14
C ARG A 80 -26.43 0.52 -7.57
N ARG A 81 -25.80 1.13 -8.57
CA ARG A 81 -25.87 0.71 -9.98
C ARG A 81 -25.37 -0.72 -10.18
N THR A 82 -24.35 -1.12 -9.43
CA THR A 82 -23.79 -2.48 -9.43
C THR A 82 -24.60 -3.48 -8.58
N GLY A 83 -25.70 -3.02 -7.95
CA GLY A 83 -26.73 -3.86 -7.34
C GLY A 83 -26.71 -3.92 -5.81
N LEU A 84 -25.99 -3.05 -5.10
CA LEU A 84 -26.07 -2.93 -3.64
C LEU A 84 -27.51 -2.59 -3.22
N ARG A 85 -28.07 -3.31 -2.25
CA ARG A 85 -29.40 -3.10 -1.67
C ARG A 85 -29.34 -2.18 -0.46
N TYR A 86 -30.42 -1.43 -0.24
CA TYR A 86 -30.55 -0.54 0.90
C TYR A 86 -30.58 -1.36 2.19
N GLN A 87 -29.84 -0.87 3.17
CA GLN A 87 -29.78 -1.32 4.55
C GLN A 87 -30.14 -0.15 5.47
N ASN A 88 -30.14 -0.41 6.77
CA ASN A 88 -30.61 0.52 7.79
C ASN A 88 -29.55 0.82 8.86
N SER A 89 -28.28 0.56 8.58
CA SER A 89 -27.21 0.86 9.53
C SER A 89 -25.91 1.28 8.86
N LEU A 90 -25.25 2.27 9.45
CA LEU A 90 -23.99 2.85 8.99
C LEU A 90 -23.03 3.08 10.16
N VAL A 91 -21.78 2.70 9.98
CA VAL A 91 -20.67 3.02 10.89
C VAL A 91 -19.77 4.02 10.17
N VAL A 92 -19.45 5.13 10.83
CA VAL A 92 -18.56 6.18 10.34
C VAL A 92 -17.39 6.32 11.30
N LEU A 93 -16.18 6.08 10.82
CA LEU A 93 -14.94 6.40 11.54
C LEU A 93 -14.32 7.63 10.89
N ALA A 94 -14.05 8.67 11.67
CA ALA A 94 -13.42 9.88 11.17
C ALA A 94 -12.09 10.12 11.89
N SER A 95 -11.04 10.50 11.16
CA SER A 95 -9.78 10.91 11.77
C SER A 95 -9.99 12.05 12.76
N GLN A 96 -9.18 12.08 13.82
CA GLN A 96 -9.32 12.96 14.98
C GLN A 96 -9.54 14.43 14.60
N GLN A 97 -8.81 14.93 13.60
CA GLN A 97 -8.92 16.31 13.10
C GLN A 97 -10.30 16.69 12.54
N TYR A 98 -11.16 15.71 12.23
CA TYR A 98 -12.53 15.91 11.76
C TYR A 98 -13.59 15.65 12.86
N ALA A 99 -13.18 15.47 14.12
CA ALA A 99 -14.12 15.16 15.22
C ALA A 99 -15.27 16.17 15.35
N SER A 100 -14.99 17.46 15.19
CA SER A 100 -16.01 18.51 15.24
C SER A 100 -17.01 18.44 14.08
N TRP A 101 -16.69 17.77 12.97
CA TRP A 101 -17.63 17.59 11.86
C TRP A 101 -18.71 16.57 12.21
N LEU A 102 -18.43 15.62 13.11
CA LEU A 102 -19.41 14.64 13.55
C LEU A 102 -20.53 15.25 14.41
N GLU A 103 -20.33 16.47 14.92
CA GLU A 103 -21.32 17.25 15.69
C GLU A 103 -22.17 18.15 14.79
N ASP A 104 -21.70 18.44 13.58
CA ASP A 104 -22.42 19.30 12.63
C ASP A 104 -23.58 18.51 11.99
N GLU A 105 -24.79 18.78 12.47
CA GLU A 105 -26.01 18.11 12.02
C GLU A 105 -26.26 18.29 10.52
N HIS A 106 -25.97 19.48 9.95
CA HIS A 106 -26.19 19.74 8.53
C HIS A 106 -25.22 18.94 7.67
N PHE A 107 -23.95 18.90 8.08
CA PHE A 107 -22.95 18.07 7.41
C PHE A 107 -23.28 16.58 7.52
N MET A 108 -23.64 16.09 8.72
CA MET A 108 -23.98 14.68 8.93
C MET A 108 -25.24 14.28 8.16
N SER A 109 -26.25 15.16 8.10
CA SER A 109 -27.43 14.96 7.25
C SER A 109 -27.03 14.77 5.78
N ALA A 110 -26.22 15.68 5.23
CA ALA A 110 -25.77 15.59 3.84
C ALA A 110 -24.88 14.36 3.57
N LEU A 111 -24.03 13.98 4.53
CA LEU A 111 -23.15 12.81 4.44
C LEU A 111 -23.92 11.49 4.47
N VAL A 112 -24.99 11.41 5.27
CA VAL A 112 -25.79 10.19 5.48
C VAL A 112 -26.88 10.02 4.41
N GLU A 113 -27.33 11.11 3.80
CA GLU A 113 -28.41 11.13 2.80
C GLU A 113 -28.29 10.05 1.70
N PRO A 114 -27.12 9.81 1.05
CA PRO A 114 -26.99 8.82 -0.02
C PRO A 114 -27.36 7.40 0.41
N PHE A 115 -27.21 7.08 1.70
CA PHE A 115 -27.45 5.75 2.26
C PHE A 115 -28.93 5.45 2.58
N THR A 116 -29.81 6.44 2.39
CA THR A 116 -31.24 6.38 2.70
C THR A 116 -32.10 6.25 1.44
N THR A 117 -33.39 5.99 1.62
CA THR A 117 -34.37 5.89 0.53
C THR A 117 -35.36 7.04 0.54
N THR A 118 -35.94 7.35 -0.61
CA THR A 118 -37.07 8.26 -0.68
C THR A 118 -38.30 7.63 0.00
N TYR A 119 -39.10 8.48 0.64
CA TYR A 119 -40.30 8.09 1.40
C TYR A 119 -41.23 7.18 0.57
N ARG A 120 -41.59 6.00 1.11
CA ARG A 120 -42.49 4.97 0.53
C ARG A 120 -42.00 4.25 -0.74
N GLY A 121 -40.70 3.95 -0.86
CA GLY A 121 -40.19 3.10 -1.95
C GLY A 121 -40.34 1.58 -1.69
N LEU A 122 -40.64 0.82 -2.75
CA LEU A 122 -40.51 -0.64 -2.80
C LEU A 122 -39.24 -0.99 -3.61
N ASP A 123 -38.54 -2.07 -3.26
CA ASP A 123 -37.48 -2.63 -4.12
C ASP A 123 -38.07 -3.40 -5.31
N ASP A 124 -37.22 -3.80 -6.27
CA ASP A 124 -37.63 -4.56 -7.48
C ASP A 124 -38.33 -5.90 -7.15
N ALA A 125 -38.27 -6.35 -5.90
CA ALA A 125 -38.93 -7.56 -5.39
C ALA A 125 -40.20 -7.23 -4.56
N GLY A 126 -40.67 -5.99 -4.57
CA GLY A 126 -41.85 -5.52 -3.84
C GLY A 126 -41.66 -5.42 -2.33
N GLN A 127 -40.41 -5.39 -1.83
CA GLN A 127 -40.14 -5.23 -0.40
C GLN A 127 -40.04 -3.76 -0.02
N LYS A 128 -40.64 -3.38 1.12
CA LYS A 128 -40.54 -2.02 1.67
C LYS A 128 -39.08 -1.68 1.94
N LEU A 129 -38.60 -0.61 1.31
CA LEU A 129 -37.25 -0.11 1.55
C LEU A 129 -37.13 0.44 2.97
N PRO A 130 -35.93 0.41 3.59
CA PRO A 130 -35.73 1.04 4.88
C PRO A 130 -35.95 2.56 4.78
N GLU A 131 -36.93 3.06 5.51
CA GLU A 131 -37.23 4.50 5.62
C GLU A 131 -36.24 5.22 6.55
N ASP A 132 -35.59 4.46 7.42
CA ASP A 132 -34.73 4.94 8.50
C ASP A 132 -33.33 4.34 8.43
N ILE A 133 -32.34 5.10 8.89
CA ILE A 133 -30.96 4.65 9.06
C ILE A 133 -30.43 4.97 10.46
N HIS A 134 -29.74 4.01 11.05
CA HIS A 134 -29.05 4.16 12.33
C HIS A 134 -27.55 4.30 12.11
N VAL A 135 -26.96 5.39 12.62
CA VAL A 135 -25.57 5.75 12.36
C VAL A 135 -24.79 5.79 13.67
N ILE A 136 -23.69 5.03 13.76
CA ILE A 136 -22.68 5.23 14.80
C ILE A 136 -21.50 5.97 14.17
N ALA A 137 -21.17 7.14 14.70
CA ALA A 137 -20.05 7.97 14.23
C ALA A 137 -19.03 8.12 15.36
N ALA A 138 -17.76 7.85 15.10
CA ALA A 138 -16.70 7.91 16.11
C ALA A 138 -15.42 8.55 15.57
N ALA A 139 -14.75 9.34 16.42
CA ALA A 139 -13.42 9.89 16.14
C ALA A 139 -12.32 8.88 16.53
N VAL A 140 -11.40 8.63 15.60
CA VAL A 140 -10.27 7.71 15.71
C VAL A 140 -8.96 8.45 15.38
N ASP A 141 -7.80 7.95 15.80
CA ASP A 141 -6.54 8.69 15.64
C ASP A 141 -6.18 8.86 14.14
N GLY A 142 -6.50 7.85 13.34
CA GLY A 142 -6.41 7.90 11.89
C GLY A 142 -7.14 6.73 11.24
N LEU A 143 -7.12 6.67 9.92
CA LEU A 143 -7.66 5.51 9.19
C LEU A 143 -6.59 4.42 9.08
N HIS A 144 -7.01 3.17 8.88
CA HIS A 144 -6.04 2.11 8.62
C HIS A 144 -5.38 2.35 7.24
N PRO A 145 -4.05 2.14 7.10
CA PRO A 145 -3.41 2.23 5.80
C PRO A 145 -3.84 1.08 4.88
N LEU A 146 -3.96 1.36 3.58
CA LEU A 146 -4.26 0.33 2.57
C LEU A 146 -3.19 -0.76 2.50
N ARG A 147 -1.95 -0.36 2.76
CA ARG A 147 -0.79 -1.24 2.83
C ARG A 147 -0.46 -1.47 4.29
N VAL A 148 -0.17 -2.72 4.61
CA VAL A 148 0.36 -3.05 5.93
C VAL A 148 1.65 -2.25 6.15
N PHE A 149 1.79 -1.68 7.35
CA PHE A 149 2.91 -0.79 7.72
C PHE A 149 2.99 0.51 6.93
N GLY A 150 1.99 0.89 6.14
CA GLY A 150 1.96 2.17 5.40
C GLY A 150 1.70 3.38 6.29
N ASP A 151 1.84 4.59 5.72
CA ASP A 151 1.54 5.84 6.41
C ASP A 151 0.05 5.93 6.73
N THR A 152 -0.28 6.43 7.91
CA THR A 152 -1.67 6.52 8.39
C THR A 152 -2.43 7.59 7.60
N PRO A 153 -3.43 7.21 6.77
CA PRO A 153 -4.23 8.19 6.05
C PRO A 153 -5.22 8.90 6.98
N HIS A 154 -5.55 10.14 6.61
CA HIS A 154 -6.57 10.93 7.29
C HIS A 154 -7.84 11.06 6.45
N GLY A 155 -9.01 10.84 7.03
CA GLY A 155 -10.26 10.91 6.30
C GLY A 155 -11.45 10.29 7.03
N PHE A 156 -12.34 9.67 6.25
CA PHE A 156 -13.54 8.98 6.74
C PHE A 156 -13.60 7.53 6.25
N SER A 157 -14.07 6.61 7.09
CA SER A 157 -14.26 5.21 6.77
C SER A 157 -15.70 4.79 7.06
N PHE A 158 -16.32 4.09 6.11
CA PHE A 158 -17.74 3.77 6.10
C PHE A 158 -17.96 2.26 6.06
N TYR A 159 -18.83 1.75 6.94
CA TYR A 159 -19.32 0.37 6.89
C TYR A 159 -20.85 0.38 6.93
N TYR A 160 -21.46 -0.01 5.82
CA TYR A 160 -22.91 -0.02 5.59
C TYR A 160 -23.43 -1.45 5.55
N ALA A 161 -24.36 -1.77 6.46
CA ALA A 161 -24.85 -3.13 6.66
C ALA A 161 -26.23 -3.15 7.32
N ASN A 162 -26.76 -4.35 7.57
CA ASN A 162 -28.04 -4.53 8.25
C ASN A 162 -27.93 -4.35 9.78
N MET A 163 -28.77 -3.50 10.36
CA MET A 163 -28.82 -3.19 11.79
C MET A 163 -28.91 -4.43 12.67
N LYS A 164 -29.76 -5.41 12.32
CA LYS A 164 -29.95 -6.64 13.09
C LYS A 164 -28.70 -7.51 13.09
N ASN A 165 -27.82 -7.37 12.10
CA ASN A 165 -26.59 -8.16 12.06
C ASN A 165 -25.39 -7.41 12.65
N THR A 166 -25.51 -6.09 12.84
CA THR A 166 -24.35 -5.22 13.07
C THR A 166 -24.42 -4.47 14.41
N MET A 167 -25.58 -3.97 14.85
CA MET A 167 -25.69 -3.12 16.04
C MET A 167 -26.94 -3.40 16.89
N MET A 168 -27.25 -4.67 17.19
CA MET A 168 -28.49 -5.12 17.88
C MET A 168 -28.78 -4.45 19.24
N HIS A 169 -27.87 -3.67 19.82
CA HIS A 169 -28.01 -3.01 21.13
C HIS A 169 -27.59 -1.54 21.15
N MET A 170 -27.52 -0.87 19.99
CA MET A 170 -27.09 0.54 19.88
C MET A 170 -27.81 1.49 20.86
N TRP A 171 -29.12 1.35 20.96
CA TRP A 171 -30.00 2.22 21.73
C TRP A 171 -30.29 1.73 23.15
N LYS A 172 -29.68 0.60 23.56
CA LYS A 172 -29.77 0.13 24.94
C LYS A 172 -28.68 0.83 25.74
N ASP A 173 -29.08 1.64 26.71
CA ASP A 173 -28.19 2.00 27.81
C ASP A 173 -28.05 0.75 28.66
N LYS A 174 -26.94 0.03 28.54
CA LYS A 174 -26.57 -0.81 29.68
C LYS A 174 -26.30 0.18 30.81
N PRO A 175 -26.83 -0.03 32.03
CA PRO A 175 -26.28 0.66 33.19
C PRO A 175 -24.78 0.39 33.11
N HIS A 176 -23.98 1.44 32.90
CA HIS A 176 -22.54 1.27 32.92
C HIS A 176 -22.27 0.64 34.29
N PRO A 177 -21.69 -0.57 34.36
CA PRO A 177 -21.17 -1.02 35.63
C PRO A 177 -20.23 0.12 36.08
N PRO A 178 -20.21 0.46 37.39
CA PRO A 178 -19.39 1.56 37.91
C PRO A 178 -17.90 1.48 37.47
N ASP A 179 -17.49 0.33 36.94
CA ASP A 179 -16.17 -0.05 36.43
C ASP A 179 -15.96 0.06 34.89
N GLU A 180 -16.75 0.81 34.09
CA GLU A 180 -16.50 0.95 32.62
C GLU A 180 -16.16 2.38 32.09
N PRO A 181 -14.97 2.94 32.35
CA PRO A 181 -14.68 4.36 32.10
C PRO A 181 -13.64 4.68 31.00
N LYS A 182 -13.22 3.72 30.15
CA LYS A 182 -12.38 3.99 28.95
C LYS A 182 -13.24 3.86 27.67
N SER A 183 -13.16 4.84 26.76
CA SER A 183 -14.01 4.89 25.55
C SER A 183 -13.43 4.08 24.37
N TYR A 184 -14.23 3.24 23.73
CA TYR A 184 -13.77 2.39 22.62
C TYR A 184 -14.88 2.09 21.60
N ILE A 185 -14.49 1.81 20.37
CA ILE A 185 -15.32 1.07 19.41
C ILE A 185 -14.81 -0.37 19.30
N GLY A 186 -15.70 -1.32 19.50
CA GLY A 186 -15.39 -2.75 19.48
C GLY A 186 -15.80 -3.38 18.15
N PHE A 187 -15.00 -4.32 17.70
CA PHE A 187 -15.22 -5.17 16.55
C PHE A 187 -15.41 -6.61 17.04
N GLN A 188 -16.46 -7.28 16.56
CA GLN A 188 -16.71 -8.69 16.86
C GLN A 188 -16.95 -9.47 15.57
N THR A 189 -16.19 -10.55 15.39
CA THR A 189 -16.37 -11.47 14.26
C THR A 189 -17.66 -12.26 14.44
N GLY A 190 -18.46 -12.40 13.38
CA GLY A 190 -19.67 -13.22 13.42
C GLY A 190 -19.39 -14.70 13.13
N SER A 191 -19.62 -15.61 14.08
CA SER A 191 -19.96 -17.01 13.78
C SER A 191 -20.82 -17.61 14.90
N VAL A 192 -22.14 -17.62 14.71
CA VAL A 192 -23.08 -18.25 15.67
C VAL A 192 -23.61 -19.59 15.14
N ARG A 193 -23.41 -19.91 13.85
CA ARG A 193 -24.05 -21.08 13.22
C ARG A 193 -23.15 -22.29 12.95
N PHE A 194 -21.81 -22.15 12.98
CA PHE A 194 -20.90 -23.23 12.54
C PHE A 194 -19.65 -23.44 13.43
N GLY A 195 -19.68 -23.04 14.70
CA GLY A 195 -18.62 -23.42 15.65
C GLY A 195 -17.26 -22.74 15.46
N GLY A 196 -17.15 -21.67 14.67
CA GLY A 196 -15.91 -20.88 14.57
C GLY A 196 -15.67 -19.98 15.78
N ASP A 197 -14.40 -19.75 16.13
CA ASP A 197 -14.01 -18.91 17.26
C ASP A 197 -14.38 -17.44 17.05
N MET A 198 -15.04 -16.86 18.05
CA MET A 198 -15.38 -15.44 18.06
C MET A 198 -14.16 -14.66 18.56
N ILE A 199 -13.60 -13.81 17.71
CA ILE A 199 -12.53 -12.88 18.06
C ILE A 199 -13.15 -11.50 18.23
N SER A 200 -12.78 -10.80 19.30
CA SER A 200 -13.15 -9.41 19.51
C SER A 200 -11.91 -8.52 19.58
N CYS A 201 -11.99 -7.35 18.97
CA CYS A 201 -10.95 -6.33 18.98
C CYS A 201 -11.56 -5.00 19.46
N LYS A 202 -11.02 -4.38 20.50
CA LYS A 202 -11.40 -3.04 20.94
C LYS A 202 -10.37 -2.03 20.44
N LEU A 203 -10.85 -1.00 19.75
CA LEU A 203 -10.10 0.16 19.31
C LEU A 203 -10.45 1.34 20.25
N PRO A 204 -9.50 1.83 21.07
CA PRO A 204 -9.65 3.09 21.80
C PRO A 204 -10.02 4.25 20.87
N LEU A 205 -10.87 5.16 21.37
CA LEU A 205 -11.22 6.38 20.63
C LEU A 205 -10.14 7.46 20.80
N ALA A 206 -10.03 8.34 19.80
CA ALA A 206 -9.09 9.46 19.82
C ALA A 206 -9.40 10.45 20.94
N ASN A 207 -8.35 11.11 21.44
CA ASN A 207 -8.48 12.24 22.36
C ASN A 207 -8.94 13.48 21.58
N THR A 208 -10.16 13.96 21.79
CA THR A 208 -10.73 15.05 20.98
C THR A 208 -10.79 16.40 21.70
N VAL A 209 -10.10 16.56 22.84
CA VAL A 209 -10.21 17.76 23.68
C VAL A 209 -9.87 19.03 22.90
N PHE A 210 -8.87 18.98 22.04
CA PHE A 210 -8.43 20.14 21.25
C PHE A 210 -9.28 20.39 20.00
N GLN A 211 -10.09 19.42 19.56
CA GLN A 211 -10.93 19.56 18.37
C GLN A 211 -12.35 20.03 18.68
N ASN A 212 -12.93 19.59 19.81
CA ASN A 212 -14.30 19.94 20.20
C ASN A 212 -14.52 20.00 21.73
N GLY A 213 -13.47 20.00 22.55
CA GLY A 213 -13.59 20.09 24.01
C GLY A 213 -13.99 18.78 24.71
N ARG A 214 -14.24 17.70 23.98
CA ARG A 214 -14.63 16.39 24.55
C ARG A 214 -13.42 15.48 24.71
N LYS A 215 -13.37 14.69 25.80
CA LYS A 215 -12.31 13.69 25.98
C LYS A 215 -12.21 12.71 24.82
N THR A 216 -13.36 12.20 24.35
CA THR A 216 -13.50 11.32 23.19
C THR A 216 -14.82 11.63 22.50
N THR A 217 -14.90 11.42 21.19
CA THR A 217 -16.11 11.73 20.40
C THR A 217 -16.71 10.47 19.79
N MET A 218 -17.92 10.09 20.22
CA MET A 218 -18.72 9.06 19.55
C MET A 218 -20.21 9.28 19.79
N PHE A 219 -20.99 9.20 18.72
CA PHE A 219 -22.42 9.45 18.72
C PHE A 219 -23.18 8.31 18.03
N ALA A 220 -24.34 7.96 18.57
CA ALA A 220 -25.36 7.21 17.85
C ALA A 220 -26.49 8.16 17.42
N SER A 221 -26.89 8.08 16.16
CA SER A 221 -27.96 8.91 15.59
C SER A 221 -28.93 8.06 14.74
N HIS A 222 -30.18 8.50 14.67
CA HIS A 222 -31.26 7.86 13.92
C HIS A 222 -31.85 8.88 12.97
N TRP A 223 -31.78 8.62 11.68
CA TRP A 223 -32.22 9.54 10.64
C TRP A 223 -33.36 8.95 9.83
N ARG A 224 -34.28 9.82 9.42
CA ARG A 224 -35.38 9.51 8.51
C ARG A 224 -35.42 10.51 7.37
N ASN A 225 -35.66 10.02 6.16
CA ASN A 225 -35.85 10.89 5.00
C ASN A 225 -37.27 11.47 5.01
N SER A 226 -37.38 12.80 5.06
CA SER A 226 -38.66 13.53 5.08
C SER A 226 -39.13 13.97 3.69
N GLY A 227 -38.34 13.70 2.64
CA GLY A 227 -38.58 14.17 1.26
C GLY A 227 -37.99 15.55 0.94
N THR A 228 -37.63 16.34 1.96
CA THR A 228 -36.93 17.64 1.82
C THR A 228 -35.51 17.63 2.39
N GLY A 229 -35.10 16.50 2.98
CA GLY A 229 -33.80 16.27 3.60
C GLY A 229 -33.87 15.12 4.61
N LEU A 230 -32.78 14.88 5.33
CA LEU A 230 -32.79 13.96 6.47
C LEU A 230 -33.15 14.70 7.76
N GLN A 231 -34.09 14.12 8.52
CA GLN A 231 -34.43 14.54 9.86
C GLN A 231 -33.77 13.61 10.87
N ASN A 232 -33.06 14.17 11.85
CA ASN A 232 -32.55 13.43 13.00
C ASN A 232 -33.68 13.19 14.01
N LEU A 233 -34.05 11.93 14.21
CA LEU A 233 -35.13 11.52 15.12
C LEU A 233 -34.62 11.23 16.53
N ARG A 234 -33.35 10.84 16.66
CA ARG A 234 -32.75 10.48 17.95
C ARG A 234 -31.24 10.60 17.87
N TRP A 235 -30.65 11.22 18.88
CA TRP A 235 -29.20 11.36 19.01
C TRP A 235 -28.78 11.02 20.44
N MET A 236 -27.64 10.34 20.60
CA MET A 236 -27.04 10.05 21.91
C MET A 236 -25.52 10.00 21.84
N GLU A 237 -24.86 10.54 22.86
CA GLU A 237 -23.43 10.33 23.09
C GLU A 237 -23.17 8.92 23.60
N LYS A 238 -22.09 8.29 23.13
CA LYS A 238 -21.68 6.95 23.57
C LYS A 238 -20.21 6.95 23.98
N ARG A 239 -19.91 6.19 25.03
CA ARG A 239 -18.52 5.90 25.44
C ARG A 239 -18.01 4.60 24.84
N SER A 240 -18.87 3.61 24.69
CA SER A 240 -18.51 2.32 24.10
C SER A 240 -19.60 1.79 23.18
N HIS A 241 -19.19 1.11 22.11
CA HIS A 241 -20.11 0.32 21.29
C HIS A 241 -19.40 -0.83 20.60
N ASN A 242 -20.00 -2.03 20.59
CA ASN A 242 -19.48 -3.17 19.83
C ASN A 242 -20.29 -3.30 18.54
N VAL A 243 -19.57 -3.38 17.42
CA VAL A 243 -20.10 -3.57 16.08
C VAL A 243 -19.79 -5.00 15.63
N HIS A 244 -20.81 -5.70 15.18
CA HIS A 244 -20.68 -7.03 14.59
C HIS A 244 -20.46 -6.92 13.09
N PHE A 245 -19.34 -7.46 12.62
CA PHE A 245 -18.99 -7.41 11.21
C PHE A 245 -19.24 -8.76 10.57
N VAL A 246 -19.77 -8.71 9.34
CA VAL A 246 -20.09 -9.88 8.54
C VAL A 246 -19.32 -9.74 7.24
N ASP A 247 -18.53 -10.75 6.91
CA ASP A 247 -17.90 -10.83 5.60
C ASP A 247 -18.97 -10.94 4.50
N PRO A 248 -18.99 -10.03 3.51
CA PRO A 248 -19.88 -10.11 2.36
C PRO A 248 -19.84 -11.49 1.68
N ALA A 249 -18.66 -12.11 1.59
CA ALA A 249 -18.44 -13.35 0.85
C ALA A 249 -18.89 -14.63 1.59
N HIS A 250 -19.22 -14.55 2.90
CA HIS A 250 -19.59 -15.70 3.73
C HIS A 250 -18.68 -16.92 3.52
N ARG A 251 -17.38 -16.71 3.34
CA ARG A 251 -16.46 -17.86 3.26
C ARG A 251 -16.45 -18.51 4.64
N THR A 252 -16.68 -19.81 4.68
CA THR A 252 -16.76 -20.59 5.94
C THR A 252 -15.46 -20.56 6.75
N ASN A 253 -14.35 -20.13 6.14
CA ASN A 253 -13.05 -19.88 6.77
C ASN A 253 -12.55 -18.46 6.41
N ILE A 254 -12.92 -17.45 7.20
CA ILE A 254 -12.26 -16.13 7.12
C ILE A 254 -10.94 -16.26 7.87
N ASN A 255 -9.82 -16.18 7.15
CA ASN A 255 -8.50 -16.06 7.76
C ASN A 255 -8.32 -14.62 8.27
N TYR A 256 -8.73 -14.40 9.52
CA TYR A 256 -8.28 -13.22 10.26
C TYR A 256 -6.77 -13.29 10.44
N SER A 257 -6.10 -12.17 10.28
CA SER A 257 -4.66 -12.03 10.49
C SER A 257 -4.42 -11.08 11.65
N ILE A 258 -3.44 -11.43 12.48
CA ILE A 258 -2.77 -10.49 13.38
C ILE A 258 -1.35 -10.38 12.90
N GLN A 259 -0.90 -9.16 12.64
CA GLN A 259 0.47 -8.91 12.22
C GLN A 259 1.13 -7.88 13.14
N SER A 260 2.44 -8.04 13.35
CA SER A 260 3.26 -7.14 14.14
C SER A 260 4.69 -7.07 13.58
N PRO A 261 5.24 -5.87 13.29
CA PRO A 261 6.57 -5.73 12.68
C PRO A 261 7.67 -5.76 13.75
N LEU A 262 7.86 -6.92 14.37
CA LEU A 262 8.81 -7.10 15.46
C LEU A 262 10.13 -7.69 14.98
N VAL A 263 11.21 -7.33 15.67
CA VAL A 263 12.53 -7.98 15.54
C VAL A 263 13.05 -8.26 16.94
N PRO A 264 13.40 -9.51 17.28
CA PRO A 264 13.96 -9.83 18.58
C PRO A 264 15.35 -9.25 18.72
N ILE A 265 15.69 -8.82 19.94
CA ILE A 265 17.02 -8.30 20.28
C ILE A 265 17.69 -9.08 21.41
N THR A 266 16.97 -10.02 22.01
CA THR A 266 17.53 -10.97 22.99
C THR A 266 17.06 -12.39 22.67
N ALA A 267 17.79 -13.38 23.17
CA ALA A 267 17.29 -14.75 23.20
C ALA A 267 16.07 -14.86 24.14
N PRO A 268 15.20 -15.87 23.97
CA PRO A 268 14.18 -16.19 24.96
C PRO A 268 14.84 -16.66 26.27
N ARG A 269 14.56 -15.98 27.39
CA ARG A 269 15.13 -16.28 28.71
C ARG A 269 14.04 -16.76 29.67
N LYS A 270 14.37 -17.75 30.51
CA LYS A 270 13.46 -18.23 31.54
C LYS A 270 13.39 -17.22 32.69
N ILE A 271 12.19 -16.87 33.13
CA ILE A 271 11.95 -15.98 34.27
C ILE A 271 12.13 -16.78 35.55
N LEU A 272 13.07 -16.37 36.38
CA LEU A 272 13.35 -16.97 37.68
C LEU A 272 12.59 -16.27 38.81
N ALA A 273 12.49 -14.94 38.75
CA ALA A 273 11.77 -14.15 39.74
C ALA A 273 11.10 -12.91 39.15
N GLY A 274 9.85 -12.69 39.54
CA GLY A 274 9.05 -11.51 39.22
C GLY A 274 7.93 -11.30 40.23
N LEU A 275 7.32 -10.11 40.22
CA LEU A 275 6.18 -9.78 41.06
C LEU A 275 5.21 -8.88 40.27
N GLY A 276 3.97 -9.34 40.11
CA GLY A 276 2.98 -8.60 39.33
C GLY A 276 3.46 -8.39 37.89
N ASN A 277 3.64 -7.13 37.50
CA ASN A 277 4.14 -6.72 36.18
C ASN A 277 5.65 -6.45 36.15
N ILE A 278 6.39 -6.79 37.21
CA ILE A 278 7.84 -6.55 37.32
C ILE A 278 8.59 -7.88 37.17
N VAL A 279 9.58 -7.89 36.28
CA VAL A 279 10.56 -8.98 36.15
C VAL A 279 11.85 -8.55 36.83
N SER A 280 12.42 -9.43 37.67
CA SER A 280 13.64 -9.12 38.44
C SER A 280 14.83 -9.99 38.07
N LEU A 281 14.61 -11.29 37.86
CA LEU A 281 15.67 -12.25 37.53
C LEU A 281 15.25 -13.15 36.37
N VAL A 282 16.19 -13.39 35.48
CA VAL A 282 16.11 -14.33 34.38
C VAL A 282 17.32 -15.26 34.38
N GLU A 283 17.18 -16.42 33.78
CA GLU A 283 18.26 -17.39 33.61
C GLU A 283 19.01 -17.09 32.31
N VAL A 284 20.32 -16.85 32.42
CA VAL A 284 21.22 -16.68 31.27
C VAL A 284 22.38 -17.64 31.47
N ASP A 285 22.55 -18.57 30.53
CA ASP A 285 23.62 -19.58 30.55
C ASP A 285 23.71 -20.39 31.87
N GLY A 286 22.56 -20.62 32.50
CA GLY A 286 22.44 -21.35 33.77
C GLY A 286 22.58 -20.49 35.03
N GLU A 287 22.88 -19.20 34.90
CA GLU A 287 23.12 -18.28 36.03
C GLU A 287 21.97 -17.28 36.23
N GLU A 288 21.74 -16.88 37.50
CA GLU A 288 20.76 -15.85 37.84
C GLU A 288 21.25 -14.47 37.43
N THR A 289 20.55 -13.85 36.47
CA THR A 289 20.93 -12.55 35.91
C THR A 289 19.81 -11.51 36.11
N PRO A 290 20.13 -10.25 36.48
CA PRO A 290 19.11 -9.20 36.55
C PRO A 290 18.43 -9.00 35.19
N ALA A 291 17.10 -8.95 35.20
CA ALA A 291 16.27 -9.04 33.99
C ALA A 291 16.58 -7.98 32.91
N SER A 292 17.03 -6.78 33.30
CA SER A 292 17.34 -5.72 32.33
C SER A 292 18.72 -5.80 31.68
N THR A 293 19.64 -6.62 32.21
CA THR A 293 21.08 -6.57 31.85
C THR A 293 21.34 -6.83 30.36
N GLU A 294 20.80 -7.94 29.82
CA GLU A 294 20.98 -8.31 28.41
C GLU A 294 20.28 -7.31 27.48
N LEU A 295 19.08 -6.85 27.86
CA LEU A 295 18.31 -5.88 27.10
C LEU A 295 19.02 -4.52 27.01
N GLU A 296 19.58 -4.01 28.11
CA GLU A 296 20.31 -2.73 28.14
C GLU A 296 21.49 -2.76 27.16
N LYS A 297 22.24 -3.86 27.15
CA LYS A 297 23.35 -4.06 26.21
C LYS A 297 22.86 -4.09 24.76
N ALA A 298 21.88 -4.94 24.46
CA ALA A 298 21.37 -5.12 23.09
C ALA A 298 20.74 -3.84 22.52
N ALA A 299 19.95 -3.12 23.34
CA ALA A 299 19.32 -1.87 22.93
C ALA A 299 20.36 -0.78 22.63
N ASN A 300 21.44 -0.69 23.42
CA ASN A 300 22.51 0.28 23.21
C ASN A 300 23.32 -0.03 21.94
N GLU A 301 23.71 -1.29 21.73
CA GLU A 301 24.43 -1.72 20.51
C GLU A 301 23.64 -1.39 19.25
N LEU A 302 22.33 -1.68 19.27
CA LEU A 302 21.44 -1.40 18.17
C LEU A 302 21.22 0.11 17.94
N TYR A 303 21.11 0.91 19.02
CA TYR A 303 21.03 2.37 18.92
C TYR A 303 22.28 2.96 18.25
N VAL A 304 23.47 2.50 18.68
CA VAL A 304 24.75 2.94 18.09
C VAL A 304 24.84 2.57 16.62
N ARG A 305 24.45 1.34 16.24
CA ARG A 305 24.47 0.89 14.84
C ARG A 305 23.54 1.73 13.97
N ARG A 306 22.26 1.82 14.31
CA ARG A 306 21.26 2.58 13.53
C ARG A 306 21.59 4.08 13.43
N SER A 307 22.24 4.64 14.44
CA SER A 307 22.74 6.03 14.39
C SER A 307 23.85 6.21 13.36
N LYS A 308 24.78 5.24 13.23
CA LYS A 308 25.84 5.26 12.21
C LYS A 308 25.28 5.11 10.80
N GLU A 309 24.19 4.37 10.64
CA GLU A 309 23.45 4.21 9.37
C GLU A 309 22.62 5.47 9.00
N GLY A 310 22.55 6.48 9.87
CA GLY A 310 21.87 7.76 9.59
C GLY A 310 20.39 7.79 9.95
N HIS A 311 19.87 6.83 10.74
CA HIS A 311 18.48 6.83 11.17
C HIS A 311 18.26 7.72 12.39
N THR A 312 17.27 8.61 12.28
CA THR A 312 16.83 9.46 13.39
C THR A 312 15.82 8.73 14.26
N PHE A 313 15.98 8.83 15.57
CA PHE A 313 15.01 8.32 16.54
C PHE A 313 14.03 9.41 16.94
N PRO A 314 12.74 9.07 17.17
CA PRO A 314 11.78 10.02 17.69
C PRO A 314 12.22 10.55 19.07
N PRO A 315 11.84 11.78 19.45
CA PRO A 315 12.15 12.33 20.76
C PRO A 315 11.48 11.48 21.85
N GLY A 316 12.29 10.73 22.63
CA GLY A 316 11.81 9.87 23.72
C GLY A 316 12.51 8.52 23.77
N PRO A 317 12.12 7.63 24.72
CA PRO A 317 12.67 6.29 24.81
C PRO A 317 12.26 5.43 23.60
N VAL A 318 13.20 4.66 23.06
CA VAL A 318 12.92 3.65 22.02
C VAL A 318 11.86 2.68 22.54
N GLY A 319 10.83 2.42 21.73
CA GLY A 319 9.80 1.45 22.07
C GLY A 319 10.40 0.04 22.13
N VAL A 320 10.33 -0.59 23.30
CA VAL A 320 10.70 -2.00 23.49
C VAL A 320 9.47 -2.77 23.96
N TRP A 321 9.28 -3.96 23.42
CA TRP A 321 8.20 -4.88 23.79
C TRP A 321 8.77 -6.20 24.29
N ALA A 322 8.09 -6.82 25.24
CA ALA A 322 8.43 -8.12 25.79
C ALA A 322 7.31 -9.12 25.46
N LEU A 323 7.65 -10.24 24.82
CA LEU A 323 6.77 -11.38 24.69
C LEU A 323 7.02 -12.31 25.87
N VAL A 324 6.01 -12.49 26.73
CA VAL A 324 6.06 -13.45 27.84
C VAL A 324 5.26 -14.69 27.44
N GLN A 325 5.94 -15.82 27.36
CA GLN A 325 5.41 -17.12 26.97
C GLN A 325 5.36 -18.04 28.20
N PRO A 326 4.16 -18.39 28.70
CA PRO A 326 4.05 -19.37 29.78
C PRO A 326 4.61 -20.74 29.38
N PRO A 327 5.01 -21.59 30.35
CA PRO A 327 5.33 -22.99 30.06
C PRO A 327 4.11 -23.66 29.42
N ASP A 328 4.29 -24.23 28.23
CA ASP A 328 3.21 -24.90 27.51
C ASP A 328 3.29 -26.42 27.73
N PRO A 329 2.37 -27.03 28.49
CA PRO A 329 2.33 -28.47 28.67
C PRO A 329 1.84 -29.23 27.43
N GLU A 330 1.25 -28.55 26.43
CA GLU A 330 0.68 -29.17 25.23
C GLU A 330 1.68 -29.29 24.06
N GLY A 331 2.95 -28.91 24.26
CA GLY A 331 4.04 -29.16 23.30
C GLY A 331 4.01 -28.29 22.05
N SER A 332 3.86 -26.96 22.19
CA SER A 332 4.04 -26.04 21.05
C SER A 332 5.50 -25.63 20.83
N ASP A 333 5.91 -25.54 19.56
CA ASP A 333 7.25 -25.10 19.10
C ASP A 333 7.47 -23.57 19.28
N CYS A 334 6.74 -22.92 20.20
CA CYS A 334 6.83 -21.46 20.42
C CYS A 334 8.27 -21.04 20.80
N LEU A 335 8.92 -21.79 21.70
CA LEU A 335 10.28 -21.46 22.14
C LEU A 335 11.32 -21.71 21.05
N GLU A 336 11.19 -22.80 20.30
CA GLU A 336 12.08 -23.08 19.16
C GLU A 336 11.95 -21.99 18.08
N THR A 337 10.71 -21.55 17.81
CA THR A 337 10.44 -20.46 16.88
C THR A 337 11.05 -19.15 17.36
N GLN A 338 10.93 -18.82 18.65
CA GLN A 338 11.55 -17.63 19.27
C GLN A 338 13.07 -17.66 19.19
N GLN A 339 13.69 -18.83 19.43
CA GLN A 339 15.12 -19.01 19.33
C GLN A 339 15.60 -18.86 17.89
N LYS A 340 14.94 -19.53 16.94
CA LYS A 340 15.24 -19.41 15.51
C LYS A 340 15.13 -17.96 15.04
N TRP A 341 14.10 -17.24 15.49
CA TRP A 341 13.92 -15.82 15.16
C TRP A 341 15.09 -14.97 15.68
N PHE A 342 15.56 -15.24 16.90
CA PHE A 342 16.74 -14.56 17.45
C PHE A 342 18.04 -14.91 16.71
N ASP A 343 18.26 -16.18 16.38
CA ASP A 343 19.45 -16.64 15.64
C ASP A 343 19.57 -15.99 14.25
N LEU A 344 18.44 -15.67 13.62
CA LEU A 344 18.41 -14.89 12.39
C LEU A 344 18.64 -13.39 12.66
N SER A 345 17.98 -12.82 13.66
CA SER A 345 18.13 -11.40 14.01
C SER A 345 19.56 -11.01 14.39
N SER A 346 20.27 -11.88 15.10
CA SER A 346 21.65 -11.66 15.55
C SER A 346 22.66 -11.61 14.40
N LYS A 347 22.27 -12.07 13.21
CA LYS A 347 23.08 -12.03 11.98
C LYS A 347 22.77 -10.83 11.10
N THR A 348 21.73 -10.06 11.41
CA THR A 348 21.34 -8.89 10.61
C THR A 348 22.42 -7.81 10.66
N GLN A 349 22.80 -7.30 9.49
CA GLN A 349 23.89 -6.32 9.36
C GLN A 349 23.39 -4.89 9.33
N ASP A 350 22.20 -4.66 8.77
CA ASP A 350 21.59 -3.35 8.61
C ASP A 350 20.07 -3.37 8.85
N VAL A 351 19.46 -2.17 8.83
CA VAL A 351 18.01 -2.01 8.98
C VAL A 351 17.17 -2.59 7.84
N HIS A 352 17.74 -2.84 6.65
CA HIS A 352 17.00 -3.44 5.54
C HIS A 352 16.77 -4.93 5.81
N GLU A 353 17.80 -5.64 6.25
CA GLU A 353 17.70 -7.04 6.70
C GLU A 353 16.79 -7.18 7.92
N GLU A 354 16.82 -6.22 8.86
CA GLU A 354 15.86 -6.17 9.98
C GLU A 354 14.41 -6.12 9.47
N TRP A 355 14.14 -5.30 8.45
CA TRP A 355 12.82 -5.18 7.85
C TRP A 355 12.40 -6.45 7.12
N GLU A 356 13.30 -7.12 6.41
CA GLU A 356 13.03 -8.41 5.78
C GLU A 356 12.61 -9.45 6.83
N LEU A 357 13.35 -9.51 7.93
CA LEU A 357 13.05 -10.41 9.04
C LEU A 357 11.71 -10.06 9.72
N ALA A 358 11.43 -8.78 9.95
CA ALA A 358 10.15 -8.33 10.50
C ALA A 358 8.98 -8.73 9.58
N LEU A 359 9.17 -8.66 8.26
CA LEU A 359 8.15 -9.06 7.27
C LEU A 359 7.97 -10.58 7.19
N GLU A 360 9.02 -11.36 7.39
CA GLU A 360 8.97 -12.82 7.44
C GLU A 360 8.18 -13.30 8.66
N PHE A 361 8.46 -12.74 9.84
CA PHE A 361 7.89 -13.20 11.11
C PHE A 361 6.62 -12.46 11.55
N LYS A 362 6.11 -11.49 10.75
CA LYS A 362 4.99 -10.62 11.15
C LYS A 362 3.74 -11.35 11.65
N GLU A 363 3.45 -12.55 11.15
CA GLU A 363 2.26 -13.34 11.52
C GLU A 363 2.48 -14.26 12.74
N GLN A 364 3.73 -14.46 13.18
CA GLN A 364 4.07 -15.43 14.25
C GLN A 364 3.48 -15.04 15.61
N ILE A 365 3.22 -13.74 15.81
CA ILE A 365 2.56 -13.26 17.02
C ILE A 365 1.20 -13.93 17.25
N TRP A 366 0.49 -14.31 16.18
CA TRP A 366 -0.79 -15.00 16.30
C TRP A 366 -0.66 -16.34 17.03
N SER A 367 0.33 -17.15 16.65
CA SER A 367 0.61 -18.45 17.28
C SER A 367 0.88 -18.28 18.77
N HIS A 368 1.76 -17.34 19.13
CA HIS A 368 2.06 -17.05 20.54
C HIS A 368 0.81 -16.64 21.34
N LEU A 369 -0.04 -15.78 20.78
CA LEU A 369 -1.29 -15.37 21.46
C LEU A 369 -2.24 -16.56 21.66
N GLN A 370 -2.32 -17.49 20.70
CA GLN A 370 -3.12 -18.72 20.85
C GLN A 370 -2.60 -19.62 21.97
N HIS A 371 -1.27 -19.71 22.13
CA HIS A 371 -0.59 -20.48 23.17
C HIS A 371 -0.35 -19.68 24.46
N ARG A 372 -1.28 -18.78 24.82
CA ARG A 372 -1.26 -17.96 26.06
C ARG A 372 -0.08 -16.98 26.20
N GLY A 373 0.75 -16.84 25.19
CA GLY A 373 1.77 -15.80 25.11
C GLY A 373 1.14 -14.41 25.12
N ARG A 374 1.84 -13.43 25.69
CA ARG A 374 1.37 -12.05 25.77
C ARG A 374 2.49 -11.06 25.47
N LEU A 375 2.15 -10.06 24.69
CA LEU A 375 3.05 -8.97 24.35
C LEU A 375 2.80 -7.77 25.27
N TYR A 376 3.86 -7.24 25.86
CA TYR A 376 3.82 -6.11 26.77
C TYR A 376 4.76 -5.01 26.30
N LYS A 377 4.35 -3.74 26.40
CA LYS A 377 5.29 -2.63 26.25
C LYS A 377 6.12 -2.52 27.53
N ILE A 378 7.43 -2.36 27.41
CA ILE A 378 8.29 -2.09 28.56
C ILE A 378 8.14 -0.61 28.91
N LEU A 379 7.71 -0.33 30.14
CA LEU A 379 7.49 1.03 30.63
C LEU A 379 8.75 1.65 31.23
N SER A 380 9.60 0.81 31.84
CA SER A 380 10.88 1.20 32.40
C SER A 380 11.77 -0.01 32.61
N GLY A 381 13.09 0.19 32.50
CA GLY A 381 14.11 -0.76 32.90
C GLY A 381 15.42 -0.02 33.21
N GLY A 382 16.27 -0.59 34.08
CA GLY A 382 17.67 -0.15 34.14
C GLY A 382 17.97 1.17 34.87
N GLY A 383 17.46 1.35 36.09
CA GLY A 383 18.04 2.37 36.97
C GLY A 383 19.46 1.97 37.36
N GLY A 384 20.50 2.58 36.80
CA GLY A 384 21.91 2.27 37.12
C GLY A 384 22.29 2.40 38.62
N TRP A 385 21.40 2.98 39.44
CA TRP A 385 21.59 3.22 40.87
C TRP A 385 20.30 2.96 41.66
N GLY A 386 20.42 2.43 42.88
CA GLY A 386 19.33 2.25 43.85
C GLY A 386 18.54 0.94 43.74
N LYS A 387 17.46 0.81 44.53
CA LYS A 387 16.63 -0.42 44.70
C LYS A 387 15.88 -0.90 43.44
N LYS A 388 16.00 -0.19 42.30
CA LYS A 388 15.34 -0.50 41.03
C LYS A 388 16.31 -0.97 39.94
N ARG A 389 17.59 -1.15 40.28
CA ARG A 389 18.61 -1.66 39.35
C ARG A 389 18.27 -3.09 38.93
N GLY A 390 18.34 -3.36 37.62
CA GLY A 390 18.10 -4.71 37.09
C GLY A 390 16.64 -5.09 36.85
N LEU A 391 15.67 -4.25 37.23
CA LEU A 391 14.24 -4.56 37.13
C LEU A 391 13.66 -4.12 35.78
N LEU A 392 12.71 -4.89 35.25
CA LEU A 392 11.89 -4.53 34.10
C LEU A 392 10.42 -4.37 34.52
N SER A 393 9.79 -3.25 34.14
CA SER A 393 8.36 -3.03 34.35
C SER A 393 7.59 -3.15 33.04
N LEU A 394 6.63 -4.07 33.00
CA LEU A 394 5.77 -4.35 31.87
C LEU A 394 4.46 -3.56 31.98
N ASP A 395 3.89 -3.14 30.85
CA ASP A 395 2.58 -2.49 30.80
C ASP A 395 1.49 -3.42 31.34
N PRO A 396 0.82 -3.09 32.46
CA PRO A 396 -0.19 -3.96 33.06
C PRO A 396 -1.50 -4.00 32.27
N ASP A 397 -1.73 -3.07 31.33
CA ASP A 397 -2.98 -2.99 30.57
C ASP A 397 -3.04 -4.12 29.52
N THR A 398 -3.67 -5.24 29.87
CA THR A 398 -4.00 -6.33 28.93
C THR A 398 -5.46 -6.28 28.45
N ILE A 399 -6.30 -5.53 29.16
CA ILE A 399 -7.74 -5.38 28.89
C ILE A 399 -8.11 -3.90 28.94
N TYR A 400 -8.81 -3.42 27.92
CA TYR A 400 -9.38 -2.08 27.92
C TYR A 400 -10.68 -2.04 28.75
N SER A 401 -10.51 -1.91 30.06
CA SER A 401 -11.53 -1.65 31.09
C SER A 401 -10.85 -0.93 32.25
N LEU A 402 -11.48 0.05 32.93
CA LEU A 402 -10.89 0.44 34.21
C LEU A 402 -11.28 -0.58 35.26
N SER A 403 -10.28 -1.19 35.88
CA SER A 403 -10.38 -1.34 37.32
C SER A 403 -9.53 -0.22 37.93
N PRO A 404 -10.13 0.79 38.57
CA PRO A 404 -9.40 1.89 39.18
C PRO A 404 -8.80 1.42 40.49
N ARG A 405 -7.46 1.28 40.59
CA ARG A 405 -6.66 1.11 41.83
C ARG A 405 -6.97 -0.08 42.76
N ASP A 406 -8.20 -0.55 42.92
CA ASP A 406 -8.63 -1.54 43.91
C ASP A 406 -8.38 -2.99 43.48
N LYS A 407 -8.45 -3.33 42.17
CA LYS A 407 -7.85 -4.60 41.72
C LYS A 407 -6.35 -4.51 41.59
N GLY A 408 -5.75 -3.33 41.43
CA GLY A 408 -4.29 -3.19 41.44
C GLY A 408 -3.73 -3.56 42.81
N LEU A 409 -4.26 -2.95 43.87
CA LEU A 409 -3.92 -3.31 45.25
C LEU A 409 -4.40 -4.71 45.62
N GLY A 410 -5.62 -5.12 45.25
CA GLY A 410 -6.12 -6.47 45.52
C GLY A 410 -5.41 -7.58 44.76
N SER A 411 -4.94 -7.34 43.53
CA SER A 411 -4.07 -8.25 42.77
C SER A 411 -2.67 -8.27 43.35
N PHE A 412 -2.13 -7.12 43.74
CA PHE A 412 -0.83 -7.00 44.41
C PHE A 412 -0.81 -7.70 45.78
N ILE A 413 -1.88 -7.55 46.57
CA ILE A 413 -2.09 -8.28 47.84
C ILE A 413 -2.28 -9.77 47.56
N ARG A 414 -3.05 -10.16 46.53
CA ARG A 414 -3.19 -11.58 46.12
C ARG A 414 -1.87 -12.19 45.65
N SER A 415 -1.02 -11.46 44.92
CA SER A 415 0.31 -11.95 44.51
C SER A 415 1.25 -12.11 45.71
N PHE A 416 1.09 -11.30 46.76
CA PHE A 416 1.81 -11.49 48.03
C PHE A 416 1.27 -12.67 48.86
N ALA A 417 -0.06 -12.84 48.94
CA ALA A 417 -0.70 -13.90 49.73
C ALA A 417 -0.50 -15.31 49.13
N ARG A 418 -0.47 -15.41 47.79
CA ARG A 418 -0.33 -16.69 47.05
C ARG A 418 1.09 -17.26 46.99
N ARG A 419 2.06 -16.55 47.58
CA ARG A 419 3.43 -17.06 47.76
C ARG A 419 3.48 -18.27 48.70
N ASN A 420 2.47 -18.42 49.56
CA ASN A 420 2.39 -19.47 50.58
C ASN A 420 1.56 -20.71 50.18
N ASP A 421 0.81 -20.69 49.08
CA ASP A 421 -0.16 -21.74 48.73
C ASP A 421 0.08 -22.43 47.37
N GLY A 422 1.22 -22.16 46.71
CA GLY A 422 1.65 -22.89 45.50
C GLY A 422 0.81 -22.64 44.25
N SER A 423 -0.08 -21.64 44.25
CA SER A 423 -1.09 -21.41 43.20
C SER A 423 -0.75 -20.26 42.22
N ALA A 424 0.51 -20.12 41.81
CA ALA A 424 1.08 -18.98 41.07
C ALA A 424 0.64 -18.82 39.58
N SER A 425 -0.41 -19.49 39.12
CA SER A 425 -0.74 -19.64 37.68
C SER A 425 -1.43 -18.44 36.99
N HIS A 426 -1.58 -17.31 37.69
CA HIS A 426 -2.40 -16.17 37.23
C HIS A 426 -1.71 -14.78 37.24
N ASP A 427 -0.43 -14.68 37.60
CA ASP A 427 0.32 -13.41 37.54
C ASP A 427 0.78 -13.08 36.12
N VAL A 428 0.91 -11.78 35.81
CA VAL A 428 1.38 -11.25 34.50
C VAL A 428 2.76 -11.82 34.13
N VAL A 429 3.60 -11.99 35.15
CA VAL A 429 4.94 -12.56 35.09
C VAL A 429 5.01 -13.71 36.10
N ALA A 430 4.79 -14.94 35.65
CA ALA A 430 4.90 -16.13 36.48
C ALA A 430 6.29 -16.78 36.34
N PRO A 431 7.03 -17.06 37.44
CA PRO A 431 8.26 -17.84 37.38
C PRO A 431 8.11 -19.14 36.60
N GLY A 432 9.12 -19.48 35.80
CA GLY A 432 9.09 -20.59 34.85
C GLY A 432 8.62 -20.20 33.44
N SER A 433 7.92 -19.08 33.27
CA SER A 433 7.61 -18.53 31.93
C SER A 433 8.88 -18.01 31.26
N TYR A 434 8.85 -17.87 29.93
CA TYR A 434 9.95 -17.31 29.14
C TYR A 434 9.64 -15.87 28.71
N ILE A 435 10.66 -15.03 28.63
CA ILE A 435 10.57 -13.65 28.15
C ILE A 435 11.56 -13.42 27.02
N GLN A 436 11.11 -12.76 25.96
CA GLN A 436 11.95 -12.31 24.85
C GLN A 436 11.65 -10.85 24.51
N HIS A 437 12.68 -10.06 24.23
CA HIS A 437 12.55 -8.63 23.96
C HIS A 437 12.62 -8.34 22.46
N PHE A 438 11.79 -7.38 22.04
CA PHE A 438 11.59 -7.01 20.65
C PHE A 438 11.55 -5.50 20.47
N ILE A 439 11.88 -5.07 19.27
CA ILE A 439 11.77 -3.69 18.80
C ILE A 439 11.10 -3.66 17.42
N THR A 440 10.81 -2.45 16.95
CA THR A 440 10.44 -2.21 15.55
C THR A 440 11.66 -1.73 14.75
N PRO A 441 11.82 -2.16 13.48
CA PRO A 441 12.74 -1.53 12.55
C PRO A 441 12.38 -0.04 12.35
N PRO A 442 13.34 0.85 12.02
CA PRO A 442 13.04 2.25 11.79
C PRO A 442 12.12 2.43 10.59
N PHE A 443 11.00 3.15 10.75
CA PHE A 443 10.07 3.43 9.65
C PHE A 443 10.69 4.26 8.52
N SER A 444 11.80 4.98 8.79
CA SER A 444 12.59 5.68 7.76
C SER A 444 13.27 4.73 6.76
N ALA A 445 13.53 3.48 7.16
CA ALA A 445 14.13 2.44 6.33
C ALA A 445 13.09 1.46 5.77
N ARG A 446 11.80 1.72 6.02
CA ARG A 446 10.70 0.83 5.62
C ARG A 446 10.79 0.54 4.12
N PRO A 447 10.84 -0.75 3.72
CA PRO A 447 10.83 -1.11 2.31
C PRO A 447 9.64 -0.44 1.64
N LYS A 448 9.84 0.07 0.42
CA LYS A 448 8.74 0.37 -0.50
C LYS A 448 8.10 -0.97 -0.89
N SER A 449 7.41 -1.60 0.05
CA SER A 449 6.94 -2.97 -0.12
C SER A 449 5.74 -2.95 -1.06
N PRO A 450 5.76 -3.75 -2.15
CA PRO A 450 4.61 -3.88 -3.03
C PRO A 450 3.45 -4.56 -2.29
N THR A 451 2.22 -4.31 -2.75
CA THR A 451 0.99 -4.92 -2.25
C THR A 451 1.16 -6.43 -2.12
N LEU A 452 1.23 -6.93 -0.89
CA LEU A 452 1.29 -8.36 -0.64
C LEU A 452 -0.05 -8.98 -1.09
N SER A 453 0.00 -9.78 -2.17
CA SER A 453 -0.96 -10.82 -2.55
C SER A 453 -2.43 -10.41 -2.64
N GLY A 454 -2.94 -9.96 -3.80
CA GLY A 454 -4.32 -10.22 -4.32
C GLY A 454 -5.53 -9.90 -3.49
N LEU A 455 -5.28 -9.32 -2.34
CA LEU A 455 -6.18 -9.19 -1.24
C LEU A 455 -5.88 -7.80 -0.69
N THR A 456 -6.76 -6.85 -0.94
CA THR A 456 -6.71 -5.57 -0.23
C THR A 456 -7.12 -5.80 1.22
N VAL A 457 -6.56 -5.00 2.13
CA VAL A 457 -7.06 -4.96 3.51
C VAL A 457 -8.55 -4.60 3.46
N GLY A 458 -9.41 -5.55 3.86
CA GLY A 458 -10.86 -5.40 3.72
C GLY A 458 -11.41 -4.65 4.93
N ILE A 459 -11.25 -5.27 6.10
CA ILE A 459 -11.47 -4.61 7.38
C ILE A 459 -10.23 -4.78 8.25
N ALA A 460 -9.69 -3.68 8.79
CA ALA A 460 -8.55 -3.74 9.70
C ALA A 460 -8.54 -2.64 10.76
N PHE A 461 -8.01 -3.01 11.92
CA PHE A 461 -7.80 -2.11 13.05
C PHE A 461 -6.35 -2.23 13.48
N GLY A 462 -5.67 -1.10 13.56
CA GLY A 462 -4.22 -1.08 13.76
C GLY A 462 -3.76 -0.14 14.86
N VAL A 463 -2.44 -0.09 14.99
CA VAL A 463 -1.73 0.74 15.95
C VAL A 463 -0.93 1.79 15.18
N SER A 464 -1.13 3.07 15.49
CA SER A 464 -0.34 4.16 14.91
C SER A 464 0.91 4.43 15.74
N GLU A 465 1.87 5.17 15.16
CA GLU A 465 2.99 5.72 15.92
C GLU A 465 2.48 6.74 16.97
N SER A 466 3.15 6.79 18.12
CA SER A 466 2.67 7.37 19.39
C SER A 466 2.37 8.88 19.38
N GLU A 467 1.53 9.28 20.34
CA GLU A 467 0.96 10.57 20.80
C GLU A 467 1.74 11.92 20.65
N THR A 468 2.97 11.94 20.12
CA THR A 468 3.90 13.09 20.26
C THR A 468 4.17 13.88 18.99
N VAL A 469 3.60 13.48 17.85
CA VAL A 469 3.70 14.28 16.63
C VAL A 469 2.43 15.11 16.52
N GLU A 470 2.50 16.37 16.98
CA GLU A 470 1.62 17.41 16.45
C GLU A 470 1.91 17.50 14.94
N GLU A 471 1.22 16.69 14.13
CA GLU A 471 1.27 16.84 12.69
C GLU A 471 0.70 18.23 12.36
N GLN A 472 1.55 19.07 11.79
CA GLN A 472 1.19 20.41 11.36
C GLN A 472 -0.06 20.35 10.47
N PRO A 473 -1.01 21.28 10.63
CA PRO A 473 -2.22 21.32 9.82
C PRO A 473 -1.84 21.34 8.34
N LEU A 474 -2.38 20.36 7.60
CA LEU A 474 -2.31 20.25 6.14
C LEU A 474 -2.39 21.63 5.46
N THR A 475 -1.36 21.94 4.68
CA THR A 475 -1.19 23.21 3.94
C THR A 475 -2.28 23.42 2.88
N ASP A 476 -2.40 24.69 2.45
CA ASP A 476 -3.47 25.37 1.70
C ASP A 476 -3.82 24.84 0.28
N GLY A 477 -3.78 23.52 0.03
CA GLY A 477 -4.35 22.93 -1.18
C GLY A 477 -5.84 22.67 -1.03
N ALA A 478 -6.68 23.17 -1.94
CA ALA A 478 -8.02 22.62 -2.16
C ALA A 478 -7.86 21.12 -2.50
N SER A 479 -8.47 20.25 -1.71
CA SER A 479 -8.19 18.82 -1.65
C SER A 479 -9.09 18.01 -2.59
N ASP A 480 -8.51 17.21 -3.48
CA ASP A 480 -9.20 16.07 -4.11
C ASP A 480 -9.26 14.92 -3.07
N TRP A 481 -10.47 14.64 -2.59
CA TRP A 481 -10.76 13.44 -1.81
C TRP A 481 -10.59 12.19 -2.68
N THR A 482 -10.05 11.10 -2.14
CA THR A 482 -9.87 9.85 -2.90
C THR A 482 -10.64 8.72 -2.25
N VAL A 483 -11.57 8.12 -3.00
CA VAL A 483 -12.35 6.96 -2.53
C VAL A 483 -11.56 5.66 -2.70
N ILE A 484 -11.55 4.87 -1.64
CA ILE A 484 -10.90 3.58 -1.53
C ILE A 484 -11.98 2.51 -1.32
N PRO A 485 -12.35 1.75 -2.35
CA PRO A 485 -13.40 0.74 -2.26
C PRO A 485 -12.98 -0.45 -1.41
N GLN A 486 -13.96 -1.13 -0.80
CA GLN A 486 -13.78 -2.35 -0.01
C GLN A 486 -12.84 -2.25 1.20
N HIS A 487 -12.46 -1.05 1.62
CA HIS A 487 -11.57 -0.80 2.75
C HIS A 487 -12.32 -0.11 3.88
N PHE A 488 -12.32 -0.71 5.07
CA PHE A 488 -12.82 -0.08 6.28
C PHE A 488 -11.88 -0.31 7.47
N GLY A 489 -11.51 0.74 8.19
CA GLY A 489 -10.53 0.56 9.25
C GLY A 489 -10.01 1.83 9.87
N ALA A 490 -9.41 1.67 11.04
CA ALA A 490 -8.84 2.77 11.81
C ALA A 490 -7.63 2.33 12.61
N VAL A 491 -6.85 3.31 13.08
CA VAL A 491 -5.72 3.09 13.97
C VAL A 491 -5.91 3.80 15.30
N SER A 492 -5.20 3.32 16.32
CA SER A 492 -5.16 3.88 17.67
C SER A 492 -3.72 3.95 18.16
N SER A 493 -3.32 5.12 18.65
CA SER A 493 -2.03 5.39 19.30
C SER A 493 -1.93 4.71 20.68
N LEU A 494 -3.06 4.37 21.29
CA LEU A 494 -3.14 3.64 22.57
C LEU A 494 -3.03 2.11 22.42
N GLY A 495 -2.89 1.62 21.18
CA GLY A 495 -2.93 0.19 20.84
C GLY A 495 -4.34 -0.35 20.61
N ILE A 496 -4.42 -1.65 20.28
CA ILE A 496 -5.67 -2.42 20.11
C ILE A 496 -5.72 -3.58 21.10
N PHE A 497 -6.93 -3.94 21.54
CA PHE A 497 -7.12 -4.97 22.57
C PHE A 497 -7.91 -6.14 22.02
N ILE A 498 -7.29 -7.32 22.02
CA ILE A 498 -7.80 -8.49 21.32
C ILE A 498 -8.16 -9.58 22.33
N LYS A 499 -9.28 -10.26 22.09
CA LYS A 499 -9.74 -11.39 22.90
C LYS A 499 -10.30 -12.49 22.00
N SER A 500 -9.78 -13.70 22.16
CA SER A 500 -10.23 -14.93 21.50
C SER A 500 -11.03 -15.81 22.47
N LYS A 501 -11.92 -16.68 21.97
CA LYS A 501 -12.69 -17.64 22.79
C LYS A 501 -11.85 -18.78 23.40
N LEU A 502 -10.67 -19.05 22.85
CA LEU A 502 -9.70 -20.01 23.42
C LEU A 502 -9.21 -19.57 24.81
N HIS A 503 -9.31 -18.29 25.13
CA HIS A 503 -8.99 -17.75 26.43
C HIS A 503 -10.14 -17.97 27.43
N ARG A 504 -9.81 -18.38 28.67
CA ARG A 504 -10.75 -18.32 29.82
C ARG A 504 -11.33 -16.91 29.90
N LYS A 505 -12.53 -16.74 30.51
CA LYS A 505 -13.37 -15.52 30.52
C LYS A 505 -12.65 -14.18 30.74
N GLU A 506 -11.42 -14.15 31.26
CA GLU A 506 -10.67 -12.95 31.65
C GLU A 506 -9.35 -12.69 30.89
N ASP A 507 -8.93 -13.53 29.94
CA ASP A 507 -7.62 -13.37 29.29
C ASP A 507 -7.72 -12.63 27.94
N GLY A 508 -7.31 -11.36 27.90
CA GLY A 508 -7.15 -10.56 26.67
C GLY A 508 -5.69 -10.12 26.48
N SER A 509 -5.35 -9.63 25.29
CA SER A 509 -4.01 -9.15 24.94
C SER A 509 -4.06 -7.75 24.34
N LYS A 510 -3.13 -6.88 24.74
CA LYS A 510 -2.94 -5.55 24.16
C LYS A 510 -1.83 -5.62 23.12
N LEU A 511 -2.12 -5.21 21.90
CA LEU A 511 -1.13 -5.00 20.86
C LEU A 511 -0.88 -3.50 20.73
N SER A 512 0.32 -3.07 21.06
CA SER A 512 0.71 -1.65 21.14
C SER A 512 1.95 -1.31 20.31
N VAL A 513 2.37 -2.25 19.47
CA VAL A 513 3.50 -2.07 18.55
C VAL A 513 3.01 -1.27 17.35
N PRO A 514 3.60 -0.11 17.02
CA PRO A 514 3.21 0.65 15.83
C PRO A 514 3.28 -0.20 14.56
N GLY A 515 2.30 -0.03 13.68
CA GLY A 515 2.16 -0.82 12.45
C GLY A 515 1.51 -2.19 12.65
N SER A 516 1.32 -2.64 13.89
CA SER A 516 0.52 -3.83 14.15
C SER A 516 -0.93 -3.65 13.75
N TRP A 517 -1.58 -4.73 13.32
CA TRP A 517 -2.99 -4.70 12.98
C TRP A 517 -3.66 -6.06 13.15
N PHE A 518 -4.99 -6.00 13.29
CA PHE A 518 -5.90 -7.13 13.26
C PHE A 518 -7.01 -6.88 12.24
N GLY A 519 -7.31 -7.89 11.43
CA GLY A 519 -8.35 -7.76 10.42
C GLY A 519 -8.37 -8.93 9.46
N TYR A 520 -9.02 -8.75 8.32
CA TYR A 520 -8.95 -9.70 7.21
C TYR A 520 -8.66 -8.98 5.90
N ARG A 521 -8.03 -9.70 4.98
CA ARG A 521 -7.84 -9.24 3.62
C ARG A 521 -8.98 -9.77 2.75
N SER A 522 -9.57 -8.92 1.92
CA SER A 522 -10.59 -9.28 0.95
C SER A 522 -9.94 -9.42 -0.43
N PRO A 523 -10.24 -10.46 -1.22
CA PRO A 523 -9.79 -10.53 -2.60
C PRO A 523 -10.16 -9.24 -3.33
N ILE A 524 -9.19 -8.66 -4.04
CA ILE A 524 -9.50 -7.59 -4.97
C ILE A 524 -10.42 -8.22 -6.01
N THR A 525 -11.72 -7.92 -5.90
CA THR A 525 -12.64 -8.21 -6.98
C THR A 525 -12.41 -7.10 -8.00
N ILE A 526 -11.32 -7.22 -8.78
CA ILE A 526 -11.23 -6.53 -10.06
C ILE A 526 -12.50 -6.97 -10.80
N PRO A 527 -13.29 -6.06 -11.37
CA PRO A 527 -14.37 -6.45 -12.27
C PRO A 527 -13.74 -7.33 -13.34
N ASN A 528 -13.86 -8.64 -13.17
CA ASN A 528 -13.23 -9.59 -14.04
C ASN A 528 -14.06 -9.51 -15.32
N MET A 529 -13.53 -8.90 -16.38
CA MET A 529 -14.17 -9.00 -17.69
C MET A 529 -14.22 -10.46 -18.17
N ALA A 530 -13.49 -11.40 -17.55
CA ALA A 530 -13.71 -12.82 -17.74
C ALA A 530 -15.09 -13.30 -17.22
N ALA A 531 -15.77 -12.55 -16.34
CA ALA A 531 -17.18 -12.81 -16.01
C ALA A 531 -18.13 -12.42 -17.15
N ASN A 532 -17.68 -11.54 -18.07
CA ASN A 532 -18.37 -11.18 -19.32
C ASN A 532 -17.84 -11.94 -20.55
N GLY A 533 -16.77 -12.74 -20.41
CA GLY A 533 -16.17 -13.51 -21.51
C GLY A 533 -15.26 -12.72 -22.46
N GLU A 534 -14.87 -11.48 -22.15
CA GLU A 534 -14.00 -10.67 -23.01
C GLU A 534 -12.51 -10.81 -22.63
N THR A 535 -11.65 -11.03 -23.63
CA THR A 535 -10.19 -11.12 -23.47
C THR A 535 -9.53 -9.72 -23.54
N PRO A 536 -8.57 -9.41 -22.64
CA PRO A 536 -7.85 -8.15 -22.71
C PRO A 536 -7.07 -8.07 -24.02
N SER A 537 -7.30 -6.99 -24.79
CA SER A 537 -6.84 -6.85 -26.19
C SER A 537 -6.31 -5.45 -26.52
N LYS A 538 -6.24 -4.55 -25.53
CA LYS A 538 -5.73 -3.18 -25.71
C LYS A 538 -4.24 -3.07 -25.41
N VAL A 539 -3.59 -2.07 -26.00
CA VAL A 539 -2.23 -1.64 -25.65
C VAL A 539 -2.32 -0.32 -24.88
N ALA A 540 -1.79 -0.27 -23.67
CA ALA A 540 -1.70 0.98 -22.93
C ALA A 540 -0.41 1.73 -23.31
N VAL A 541 -0.50 3.05 -23.43
CA VAL A 541 0.68 3.93 -23.46
C VAL A 541 0.60 4.85 -22.25
N ILE A 542 1.46 4.63 -21.25
CA ILE A 542 1.50 5.49 -20.06
C ILE A 542 2.35 6.71 -20.39
N SER A 543 1.76 7.89 -20.15
CA SER A 543 2.26 9.23 -20.48
C SER A 543 2.20 9.58 -21.97
N ILE A 544 1.24 10.44 -22.31
CA ILE A 544 1.05 11.02 -23.65
C ILE A 544 1.88 12.32 -23.78
N GLY A 545 3.20 12.17 -23.66
CA GLY A 545 4.17 13.19 -24.08
C GLY A 545 4.42 13.15 -25.60
N ASP A 546 5.44 13.85 -26.10
CA ASP A 546 5.76 13.88 -27.53
C ASP A 546 6.09 12.48 -28.09
N MET A 547 6.85 11.68 -27.33
CA MET A 547 7.17 10.30 -27.70
C MET A 547 5.94 9.39 -27.57
N GLY A 548 5.23 9.45 -26.44
CA GLY A 548 4.05 8.62 -26.18
C GLY A 548 2.91 8.86 -27.17
N VAL A 549 2.66 10.10 -27.57
CA VAL A 549 1.63 10.42 -28.59
C VAL A 549 2.02 9.92 -29.98
N GLY A 550 3.32 9.96 -30.34
CA GLY A 550 3.81 9.40 -31.59
C GLY A 550 3.61 7.88 -31.66
N ILE A 551 3.98 7.17 -30.58
CA ILE A 551 3.74 5.72 -30.45
C ILE A 551 2.24 5.41 -30.51
N ALA A 552 1.42 6.14 -29.77
CA ALA A 552 -0.02 5.93 -29.77
C ALA A 552 -0.65 6.12 -31.16
N LYS A 553 -0.28 7.19 -31.88
CA LYS A 553 -0.77 7.43 -33.25
C LYS A 553 -0.33 6.34 -34.23
N LEU A 554 0.92 5.87 -34.14
CA LEU A 554 1.40 4.73 -34.94
C LEU A 554 0.57 3.47 -34.68
N LEU A 555 0.36 3.13 -33.40
CA LEU A 555 -0.42 1.95 -33.01
C LEU A 555 -1.87 2.04 -33.48
N VAL A 556 -2.52 3.20 -33.32
CA VAL A 556 -3.88 3.43 -33.82
C VAL A 556 -3.92 3.30 -35.35
N ALA A 557 -2.98 3.92 -36.07
CA ALA A 557 -2.91 3.86 -37.53
C ALA A 557 -2.70 2.42 -38.05
N LYS A 558 -1.97 1.60 -37.28
CA LYS A 558 -1.78 0.17 -37.58
C LYS A 558 -2.91 -0.72 -37.05
N GLY A 559 -3.99 -0.17 -36.48
CA GLY A 559 -5.20 -0.90 -36.11
C GLY A 559 -5.19 -1.54 -34.71
N PHE A 560 -4.38 -1.01 -33.78
CA PHE A 560 -4.45 -1.40 -32.36
C PHE A 560 -5.42 -0.51 -31.59
N ARG A 561 -6.09 -1.10 -30.59
CA ARG A 561 -6.86 -0.33 -29.60
C ARG A 561 -5.89 0.20 -28.54
N VAL A 562 -5.79 1.51 -28.41
CA VAL A 562 -4.86 2.17 -27.51
C VAL A 562 -5.60 2.88 -26.38
N ALA A 563 -5.11 2.73 -25.16
CA ALA A 563 -5.65 3.41 -23.99
C ALA A 563 -4.56 4.12 -23.18
N THR A 564 -4.95 5.12 -22.39
CA THR A 564 -4.05 5.79 -21.44
C THR A 564 -4.79 6.21 -20.18
N ASN A 565 -4.09 6.20 -19.04
CA ASN A 565 -4.62 6.73 -17.80
C ASN A 565 -4.44 8.26 -17.75
N VAL A 566 -5.55 9.00 -17.65
CA VAL A 566 -5.56 10.47 -17.62
C VAL A 566 -5.74 11.07 -16.23
N LYS A 567 -5.90 10.26 -15.18
CA LYS A 567 -6.11 10.76 -13.82
C LYS A 567 -4.95 11.65 -13.38
N GLY A 568 -5.29 12.87 -12.93
CA GLY A 568 -4.31 13.86 -12.46
C GLY A 568 -3.46 14.49 -13.57
N ARG A 569 -3.85 14.37 -14.84
CA ARG A 569 -3.14 14.99 -15.98
C ARG A 569 -3.74 16.33 -16.38
N SER A 570 -2.94 17.17 -17.01
CA SER A 570 -3.38 18.48 -17.51
C SER A 570 -4.38 18.34 -18.66
N GLN A 571 -5.22 19.36 -18.87
CA GLN A 571 -6.16 19.40 -19.99
C GLN A 571 -5.45 19.24 -21.34
N ASP A 572 -4.26 19.83 -21.52
CA ASP A 572 -3.47 19.67 -22.74
C ASP A 572 -3.07 18.22 -23.02
N THR A 573 -2.83 17.42 -21.98
CA THR A 573 -2.47 16.01 -22.11
C THR A 573 -3.70 15.17 -22.47
N ILE A 574 -4.85 15.49 -21.87
CA ILE A 574 -6.14 14.88 -22.19
C ILE A 574 -6.52 15.17 -23.65
N GLN A 575 -6.36 16.42 -24.09
CA GLN A 575 -6.69 16.84 -25.45
C GLN A 575 -5.79 16.15 -26.48
N ARG A 576 -4.47 16.08 -26.25
CA ARG A 576 -3.54 15.34 -27.13
C ARG A 576 -3.90 13.86 -27.26
N ALA A 577 -4.33 13.23 -26.17
CA ALA A 577 -4.78 11.83 -26.18
C ALA A 577 -6.04 11.65 -27.03
N ARG A 578 -7.03 12.54 -26.88
CA ARG A 578 -8.27 12.54 -27.69
C ARG A 578 -7.99 12.73 -29.18
N GLU A 579 -7.15 13.71 -29.53
CA GLU A 579 -6.76 13.97 -30.92
C GLU A 579 -5.99 12.81 -31.56
N ALA A 580 -5.32 11.98 -30.75
CA ALA A 580 -4.66 10.76 -31.19
C ALA A 580 -5.59 9.54 -31.21
N ASN A 581 -6.90 9.70 -30.98
CA ASN A 581 -7.88 8.62 -30.85
C ASN A 581 -7.50 7.57 -29.79
N VAL A 582 -6.87 8.02 -28.69
CA VAL A 582 -6.54 7.18 -27.54
C VAL A 582 -7.71 7.17 -26.57
N GLU A 583 -8.10 5.98 -26.13
CA GLU A 583 -9.15 5.80 -25.13
C GLU A 583 -8.67 6.30 -23.75
N LEU A 584 -9.50 7.12 -23.11
CA LEU A 584 -9.18 7.70 -21.81
C LEU A 584 -9.72 6.82 -20.69
N ILE A 585 -8.84 6.43 -19.78
CA ILE A 585 -9.18 5.61 -18.62
C ILE A 585 -8.83 6.39 -17.35
N ASP A 586 -9.68 6.31 -16.33
CA ASP A 586 -9.58 7.13 -15.11
C ASP A 586 -8.88 6.41 -13.94
N SER A 587 -8.39 5.19 -14.14
CA SER A 587 -7.63 4.45 -13.12
C SER A 587 -6.58 3.51 -13.70
N ASP A 588 -5.46 3.32 -12.98
CA ASP A 588 -4.44 2.33 -13.33
C ASP A 588 -5.00 0.90 -13.26
N LEU A 589 -6.00 0.66 -12.40
CA LEU A 589 -6.68 -0.62 -12.25
C LEU A 589 -7.46 -0.99 -13.53
N ASP A 590 -8.23 -0.05 -14.06
CA ASP A 590 -8.98 -0.25 -15.30
C ASP A 590 -8.04 -0.37 -16.51
N LEU A 591 -6.94 0.39 -16.49
CA LEU A 591 -5.91 0.29 -17.52
C LEU A 591 -5.29 -1.12 -17.52
N ALA A 592 -4.87 -1.60 -16.35
CA ALA A 592 -4.28 -2.93 -16.19
C ALA A 592 -5.28 -4.05 -16.49
N SER A 593 -6.57 -3.87 -16.19
CA SER A 593 -7.59 -4.91 -16.44
C SER A 593 -7.92 -5.06 -17.93
N GLN A 594 -7.96 -3.96 -18.68
CA GLN A 594 -8.39 -3.95 -20.09
C GLN A 594 -7.25 -4.20 -21.08
N CYS A 595 -6.01 -3.94 -20.68
CA CYS A 595 -4.85 -4.04 -21.57
C CYS A 595 -4.14 -5.40 -21.47
N ALA A 596 -3.59 -5.85 -22.59
CA ALA A 596 -2.68 -6.99 -22.68
C ALA A 596 -1.22 -6.55 -22.52
N VAL A 597 -0.91 -5.33 -22.96
CA VAL A 597 0.43 -4.75 -22.93
C VAL A 597 0.35 -3.33 -22.35
N ILE A 598 1.29 -2.95 -21.52
CA ILE A 598 1.53 -1.57 -21.07
C ILE A 598 2.91 -1.14 -21.54
N LEU A 599 2.96 -0.06 -22.33
CA LEU A 599 4.17 0.62 -22.74
C LEU A 599 4.42 1.80 -21.78
N SER A 600 5.46 1.73 -20.97
CA SER A 600 5.84 2.79 -20.01
C SER A 600 6.78 3.79 -20.67
N VAL A 601 6.29 5.00 -20.96
CA VAL A 601 7.05 6.07 -21.63
C VAL A 601 6.97 7.37 -20.83
N VAL A 602 7.66 7.40 -19.69
CA VAL A 602 7.70 8.48 -18.71
C VAL A 602 9.12 9.08 -18.59
N PRO A 603 9.26 10.29 -18.00
CA PRO A 603 10.57 10.80 -17.61
C PRO A 603 11.28 9.84 -16.63
N PRO A 604 12.62 9.74 -16.63
CA PRO A 604 13.36 8.78 -15.79
C PRO A 604 13.00 8.86 -14.30
N ARG A 605 12.84 10.08 -13.76
CA ARG A 605 12.44 10.32 -12.37
C ARG A 605 11.09 9.70 -11.96
N ASP A 606 10.22 9.43 -12.94
CA ASP A 606 8.86 8.94 -12.73
C ASP A 606 8.74 7.42 -13.03
N ALA A 607 9.82 6.77 -13.48
CA ALA A 607 9.84 5.38 -13.93
C ALA A 607 9.47 4.40 -12.81
N GLU A 608 10.19 4.41 -11.70
CA GLU A 608 9.92 3.54 -10.55
C GLU A 608 8.52 3.78 -9.98
N ALA A 609 8.14 5.03 -9.75
CA ALA A 609 6.82 5.36 -9.23
C ALA A 609 5.69 4.93 -10.17
N THR A 610 5.91 4.95 -11.49
CA THR A 610 4.93 4.46 -12.47
C THR A 610 4.82 2.95 -12.46
N ALA A 611 5.95 2.24 -12.43
CA ALA A 611 5.95 0.80 -12.30
C ALA A 611 5.29 0.35 -10.99
N ASP A 612 5.60 1.00 -9.87
CA ASP A 612 5.00 0.73 -8.57
C ASP A 612 3.48 0.84 -8.64
N ARG A 613 2.92 1.91 -9.23
CA ARG A 613 1.46 2.04 -9.41
C ARG A 613 0.84 0.86 -10.17
N ILE A 614 1.53 0.34 -11.19
CA ILE A 614 1.05 -0.80 -11.98
C ILE A 614 1.20 -2.12 -11.21
N VAL A 615 2.33 -2.34 -10.54
CA VAL A 615 2.54 -3.46 -9.63
C VAL A 615 1.46 -3.46 -8.54
N ASP A 616 1.13 -2.29 -8.02
CA ASP A 616 0.18 -2.13 -6.92
C ASP A 616 -1.23 -2.60 -7.31
N VAL A 617 -1.70 -2.22 -8.50
CA VAL A 617 -3.03 -2.62 -9.01
C VAL A 617 -3.07 -4.07 -9.52
N LEU A 618 -1.92 -4.61 -9.92
CA LEU A 618 -1.80 -6.03 -10.29
C LEU A 618 -1.56 -6.95 -9.09
N GLY A 619 -1.26 -6.39 -7.92
CA GLY A 619 -1.06 -7.08 -6.65
C GLY A 619 -2.16 -8.12 -6.41
N GLY A 620 -1.83 -9.38 -6.73
CA GLY A 620 -2.68 -10.58 -6.85
C GLY A 620 -4.05 -10.42 -7.53
N ALA A 621 -4.09 -9.67 -8.61
CA ALA A 621 -4.96 -10.00 -9.72
C ALA A 621 -4.75 -11.47 -10.12
N SER A 622 -5.80 -12.13 -10.60
CA SER A 622 -5.67 -13.40 -11.33
C SER A 622 -6.03 -13.14 -12.78
N ARG A 623 -5.15 -13.51 -13.71
CA ARG A 623 -5.33 -13.32 -15.15
C ARG A 623 -5.06 -14.63 -15.86
N SER A 624 -5.89 -14.95 -16.86
CA SER A 624 -5.63 -16.07 -17.78
C SER A 624 -4.46 -15.76 -18.73
N VAL A 625 -4.29 -14.49 -19.09
CA VAL A 625 -3.18 -13.98 -19.90
C VAL A 625 -2.38 -12.99 -19.06
N PRO A 626 -1.06 -13.22 -18.84
CA PRO A 626 -0.24 -12.28 -18.08
C PRO A 626 -0.19 -10.92 -18.79
N LEU A 627 -0.18 -9.84 -18.02
CA LEU A 627 0.05 -8.50 -18.59
C LEU A 627 1.52 -8.36 -19.00
N TYR A 628 1.80 -7.84 -20.18
CA TYR A 628 3.17 -7.48 -20.55
C TYR A 628 3.45 -6.04 -20.16
N PHE A 629 4.40 -5.81 -19.27
CA PHE A 629 4.86 -4.46 -18.92
C PHE A 629 6.21 -4.22 -19.61
N VAL A 630 6.22 -3.32 -20.58
CA VAL A 630 7.40 -2.95 -21.37
C VAL A 630 7.89 -1.61 -20.85
N ASP A 631 9.00 -1.63 -20.11
CA ASP A 631 9.65 -0.42 -19.65
C ASP A 631 10.47 0.18 -20.80
N MET A 632 10.08 1.35 -21.30
CA MET A 632 10.73 2.02 -22.43
C MET A 632 11.41 3.33 -21.99
N ASN A 633 11.65 3.49 -20.69
CA ASN A 633 12.17 4.72 -20.11
C ASN A 633 13.68 4.86 -20.33
N ALA A 634 14.18 6.10 -20.38
CA ALA A 634 15.61 6.39 -20.52
C ALA A 634 16.33 6.30 -19.16
N VAL A 635 16.45 5.09 -18.63
CA VAL A 635 17.01 4.80 -17.29
C VAL A 635 18.26 3.91 -17.37
N ALA A 636 19.07 3.91 -16.30
CA ALA A 636 20.23 3.05 -16.16
C ALA A 636 19.82 1.56 -15.99
N PRO A 637 20.70 0.61 -16.34
CA PRO A 637 20.46 -0.82 -16.14
C PRO A 637 20.06 -1.17 -14.70
N SER A 638 20.70 -0.59 -13.68
CA SER A 638 20.33 -0.82 -12.27
C SER A 638 18.94 -0.29 -11.92
N THR A 639 18.54 0.84 -12.48
CA THR A 639 17.19 1.41 -12.30
C THR A 639 16.14 0.51 -12.97
N CYS A 640 16.39 0.02 -14.19
CA CYS A 640 15.52 -0.95 -14.86
C CYS A 640 15.44 -2.29 -14.09
N LYS A 641 16.58 -2.81 -13.59
CA LYS A 641 16.64 -4.00 -12.72
C LYS A 641 15.86 -3.79 -11.41
N SER A 642 15.91 -2.61 -10.80
CA SER A 642 15.10 -2.23 -9.63
C SER A 642 13.60 -2.31 -9.92
N VAL A 643 13.17 -1.76 -11.06
CA VAL A 643 11.79 -1.84 -11.53
C VAL A 643 11.37 -3.29 -11.75
N ALA A 644 12.14 -4.06 -12.53
CA ALA A 644 11.86 -5.47 -12.79
C ALA A 644 11.77 -6.30 -11.50
N SER A 645 12.66 -6.03 -10.55
CA SER A 645 12.66 -6.69 -9.23
C SER A 645 11.39 -6.41 -8.46
N SER A 646 10.78 -5.23 -8.63
CA SER A 646 9.51 -4.90 -8.00
C SER A 646 8.35 -5.74 -8.54
N PHE A 647 8.31 -6.02 -9.86
CA PHE A 647 7.36 -6.97 -10.44
C PHE A 647 7.57 -8.40 -9.94
N ALA A 648 8.82 -8.86 -9.91
CA ALA A 648 9.17 -10.21 -9.45
C ALA A 648 8.84 -10.42 -7.96
N ARG A 649 9.25 -9.48 -7.10
CA ARG A 649 9.00 -9.48 -5.64
C ARG A 649 7.52 -9.47 -5.31
N ALA A 650 6.72 -8.73 -6.07
CA ALA A 650 5.28 -8.65 -5.88
C ALA A 650 4.52 -9.90 -6.38
N ARG A 651 5.17 -10.78 -7.16
CA ARG A 651 4.56 -11.97 -7.78
C ARG A 651 3.26 -11.66 -8.53
N VAL A 652 3.24 -10.52 -9.22
CA VAL A 652 2.08 -10.08 -10.00
C VAL A 652 1.96 -10.88 -11.29
N PRO A 653 0.74 -11.05 -11.86
CA PRO A 653 0.54 -11.76 -13.12
C PRO A 653 0.98 -10.89 -14.32
N ALA A 654 2.25 -10.50 -14.35
CA ALA A 654 2.84 -9.69 -15.41
C ALA A 654 4.23 -10.21 -15.83
N ARG A 655 4.53 -10.05 -17.12
CA ARG A 655 5.84 -10.30 -17.72
C ARG A 655 6.51 -8.96 -17.96
N PHE A 656 7.64 -8.74 -17.30
CA PHE A 656 8.44 -7.53 -17.47
C PHE A 656 9.37 -7.67 -18.69
N ILE A 657 9.49 -6.60 -19.48
CA ILE A 657 10.42 -6.48 -20.61
C ILE A 657 11.18 -5.17 -20.45
N ASP A 658 12.51 -5.24 -20.48
CA ASP A 658 13.39 -4.06 -20.61
C ASP A 658 13.39 -3.64 -22.09
N ALA A 659 13.12 -2.39 -22.39
CA ALA A 659 13.15 -1.88 -23.74
C ALA A 659 13.68 -0.45 -23.77
N CYS A 660 14.15 -0.01 -24.93
CA CYS A 660 14.62 1.35 -25.07
C CYS A 660 14.24 1.94 -26.43
N ILE A 661 14.10 3.26 -26.48
CA ILE A 661 13.75 3.96 -27.72
C ILE A 661 15.00 4.66 -28.28
N ILE A 662 15.39 4.30 -29.50
CA ILE A 662 16.50 4.93 -30.23
C ILE A 662 15.94 5.63 -31.47
N GLY A 663 15.85 6.96 -31.41
CA GLY A 663 15.37 7.79 -32.50
C GLY A 663 14.37 8.86 -32.08
N ALA A 664 13.80 9.54 -33.07
CA ALA A 664 12.74 10.53 -32.88
C ALA A 664 11.36 9.85 -32.63
N PRO A 665 10.34 10.60 -32.19
CA PRO A 665 8.98 10.06 -32.11
C PRO A 665 8.46 9.54 -33.46
N PRO A 666 7.65 8.46 -33.47
CA PRO A 666 7.03 7.97 -34.68
C PRO A 666 6.15 9.03 -35.36
N ARG A 667 6.20 9.08 -36.69
CA ARG A 667 5.41 10.02 -37.51
C ARG A 667 5.28 9.53 -38.96
N PRO A 668 4.26 9.99 -39.71
CA PRO A 668 4.22 9.79 -41.15
C PRO A 668 5.47 10.37 -41.82
N LYS A 669 6.03 9.68 -42.83
CA LYS A 669 7.22 10.16 -43.60
C LYS A 669 6.94 11.51 -44.29
N SER A 670 5.68 11.85 -44.54
CA SER A 670 5.23 13.13 -45.11
C SER A 670 5.19 14.30 -44.11
N ALA A 671 5.37 14.06 -42.80
CA ALA A 671 5.32 15.11 -41.78
C ALA A 671 6.70 15.76 -41.57
N PRO A 672 6.79 17.09 -41.33
CA PRO A 672 8.06 17.79 -41.13
C PRO A 672 8.90 17.25 -39.96
N ASN A 673 10.24 17.32 -40.08
CA ASN A 673 11.19 16.84 -39.07
C ASN A 673 11.05 17.58 -37.74
N ALA A 674 10.81 16.84 -36.65
CA ALA A 674 10.59 17.37 -35.30
C ALA A 674 11.85 17.92 -34.59
N GLY A 675 12.88 18.32 -35.33
CA GLY A 675 14.07 19.00 -34.79
C GLY A 675 14.85 18.21 -33.74
N THR A 676 15.06 16.90 -33.94
CA THR A 676 15.91 16.08 -33.03
C THR A 676 17.39 16.23 -33.37
N ASN A 677 18.26 16.24 -32.34
CA ASN A 677 19.72 16.35 -32.48
C ASN A 677 20.36 15.15 -33.21
N VAL A 678 19.62 14.06 -33.44
CA VAL A 678 20.06 12.97 -34.31
C VAL A 678 19.90 13.43 -35.76
N SER A 679 21.01 13.55 -36.48
CA SER A 679 20.99 13.79 -37.92
C SER A 679 20.29 12.62 -38.62
N SER A 680 19.43 12.91 -39.59
CA SER A 680 18.74 11.90 -40.40
C SER A 680 19.70 11.07 -41.27
N SER A 681 20.99 11.37 -41.24
CA SER A 681 22.06 10.72 -42.00
C SER A 681 22.62 9.45 -41.35
N SER A 682 22.12 9.03 -40.18
CA SER A 682 22.56 7.79 -39.51
C SER A 682 21.47 6.71 -39.43
N ALA A 683 20.46 6.74 -40.30
CA ALA A 683 19.73 5.51 -40.62
C ALA A 683 20.73 4.56 -41.32
N PRO A 684 20.79 3.26 -40.97
CA PRO A 684 21.54 2.32 -41.78
C PRO A 684 21.07 2.41 -43.24
N PRO A 685 21.95 2.40 -44.25
CA PRO A 685 21.50 2.16 -45.61
C PRO A 685 20.97 0.72 -45.65
N GLY A 686 19.64 0.58 -45.65
CA GLY A 686 18.96 -0.70 -45.58
C GLY A 686 17.61 -0.60 -46.27
N ASP A 687 17.59 -1.09 -47.50
CA ASP A 687 16.48 -1.51 -48.35
C ASP A 687 15.32 -0.52 -48.52
N ASP A 688 15.48 0.37 -49.51
CA ASP A 688 14.39 1.10 -50.19
C ASP A 688 13.58 0.20 -51.15
N ASP A 689 13.66 -1.14 -51.02
CA ASP A 689 13.03 -2.13 -51.91
C ASP A 689 12.02 -3.03 -51.17
N ASP A 690 11.04 -2.44 -50.48
CA ASP A 690 9.78 -3.15 -50.17
C ASP A 690 8.60 -2.34 -50.71
N ASP A 691 8.11 -2.79 -51.86
CA ASP A 691 6.83 -2.43 -52.47
C ASP A 691 5.68 -2.73 -51.48
N ASP A 692 5.21 -1.72 -50.73
CA ASP A 692 3.82 -1.69 -50.25
C ASP A 692 3.27 -0.26 -50.09
N ASP A 693 2.00 -0.16 -50.46
CA ASP A 693 1.21 1.00 -50.88
C ASP A 693 1.29 2.27 -49.98
N GLY A 694 1.70 3.41 -50.58
CA GLY A 694 1.27 4.77 -50.22
C GLY A 694 0.97 5.15 -48.75
N GLY A 695 1.95 5.13 -47.83
CA GLY A 695 1.71 5.63 -46.46
C GLY A 695 2.77 5.38 -45.39
N GLY A 696 4.07 5.42 -45.74
CA GLY A 696 5.15 5.02 -44.83
C GLY A 696 5.26 5.87 -43.55
N TRP A 697 5.60 5.22 -42.43
CA TRP A 697 5.93 5.86 -41.16
C TRP A 697 7.44 5.84 -40.92
N TYR A 698 7.97 6.87 -40.28
CA TYR A 698 9.24 6.77 -39.55
C TYR A 698 8.95 6.11 -38.20
N VAL A 699 9.66 5.01 -37.91
CA VAL A 699 9.56 4.24 -36.68
C VAL A 699 10.95 4.22 -36.02
N PRO A 700 11.10 4.59 -34.74
CA PRO A 700 12.37 4.49 -34.05
C PRO A 700 12.74 3.03 -33.79
N GLY A 701 14.02 2.74 -33.59
CA GLY A 701 14.43 1.42 -33.13
C GLY A 701 13.99 1.20 -31.69
N VAL A 702 13.42 0.03 -31.39
CA VAL A 702 13.04 -0.37 -30.04
C VAL A 702 13.73 -1.68 -29.64
N PRO A 703 15.04 -1.68 -29.35
CA PRO A 703 15.69 -2.85 -28.76
C PRO A 703 15.03 -3.24 -27.44
N MET A 704 14.88 -4.55 -27.22
CA MET A 704 14.26 -5.15 -26.05
C MET A 704 15.17 -6.23 -25.46
N SER A 705 15.14 -6.42 -24.15
CA SER A 705 15.86 -7.49 -23.47
C SER A 705 15.10 -8.03 -22.25
N GLY A 706 15.62 -9.12 -21.69
CA GLY A 706 15.03 -9.83 -20.56
C GLY A 706 14.48 -11.21 -20.94
N PRO A 707 14.00 -11.99 -19.96
CA PRO A 707 13.65 -13.40 -20.14
C PRO A 707 12.34 -13.61 -20.91
N HIS A 708 11.61 -12.55 -21.23
CA HIS A 708 10.34 -12.60 -21.95
C HIS A 708 10.45 -11.80 -23.26
N LYS A 709 9.90 -12.34 -24.34
CA LYS A 709 9.82 -11.64 -25.63
C LYS A 709 8.40 -11.15 -25.87
N LEU A 710 8.26 -9.93 -26.38
CA LEU A 710 6.95 -9.37 -26.72
C LEU A 710 6.24 -10.20 -27.80
N ALA A 711 7.01 -10.74 -28.75
CA ALA A 711 6.52 -11.60 -29.82
C ALA A 711 5.81 -12.89 -29.33
N ASP A 712 6.17 -13.37 -28.13
CA ASP A 712 5.60 -14.59 -27.55
C ASP A 712 4.18 -14.40 -26.98
N LEU A 713 3.65 -13.16 -26.99
CA LEU A 713 2.30 -12.87 -26.50
C LEU A 713 1.24 -13.34 -27.51
N SER A 714 0.48 -14.35 -27.12
CA SER A 714 -0.73 -14.82 -27.80
C SER A 714 -1.98 -14.54 -26.97
N LEU A 715 -3.08 -14.15 -27.63
CA LEU A 715 -4.38 -13.90 -26.98
C LEU A 715 -5.35 -15.06 -27.28
N PRO A 716 -6.20 -15.49 -26.32
CA PRO A 716 -7.16 -16.57 -26.54
C PRO A 716 -8.21 -16.19 -27.61
N GLY A 717 -8.60 -17.15 -28.46
CA GLY A 717 -9.61 -16.97 -29.51
C GLY A 717 -9.08 -16.42 -30.84
N THR A 718 -7.76 -16.30 -31.00
CA THR A 718 -7.11 -15.98 -32.30
C THR A 718 -6.52 -17.22 -32.98
N GLU A 719 -6.88 -18.42 -32.52
CA GLU A 719 -6.30 -19.71 -32.93
C GLU A 719 -6.69 -20.15 -34.35
N ASP A 720 -7.78 -19.60 -34.90
CA ASP A 720 -8.34 -19.99 -36.22
C ASP A 720 -7.86 -19.14 -37.41
N ARG A 721 -6.82 -18.31 -37.24
CA ARG A 721 -6.18 -17.60 -38.37
C ARG A 721 -4.74 -18.04 -38.47
N GLU A 722 -4.30 -18.46 -39.67
CA GLU A 722 -2.91 -18.79 -40.03
C GLU A 722 -1.92 -17.59 -39.90
N THR A 723 -2.31 -16.53 -39.18
CA THR A 723 -1.66 -15.22 -39.12
C THR A 723 -0.87 -14.99 -37.83
N GLU A 724 0.21 -14.23 -37.96
CA GLU A 724 1.07 -13.64 -36.92
C GLU A 724 0.35 -13.32 -35.58
N THR A 725 0.97 -13.67 -34.44
CA THR A 725 0.40 -13.45 -33.09
C THR A 725 0.25 -11.95 -32.78
N PHE A 726 -0.64 -11.61 -31.83
CA PHE A 726 -0.79 -10.22 -31.36
C PHE A 726 0.54 -9.60 -30.93
N GLY A 727 1.35 -10.36 -30.19
CA GLY A 727 2.68 -9.96 -29.75
C GLY A 727 3.66 -9.74 -30.88
N ALA A 728 3.69 -10.64 -31.86
CA ALA A 728 4.59 -10.53 -33.02
C ALA A 728 4.27 -9.30 -33.86
N ARG A 729 2.99 -9.09 -34.19
CA ARG A 729 2.53 -7.88 -34.92
C ARG A 729 2.85 -6.60 -34.15
N LEU A 730 2.66 -6.59 -32.83
CA LEU A 730 2.98 -5.42 -32.00
C LEU A 730 4.49 -5.15 -31.95
N SER A 731 5.31 -6.19 -31.81
CA SER A 731 6.77 -6.09 -31.84
C SER A 731 7.24 -5.53 -33.18
N ALA A 732 6.72 -6.04 -34.30
CA ALA A 732 7.06 -5.56 -35.64
C ALA A 732 6.70 -4.09 -35.84
N VAL A 733 5.48 -3.67 -35.46
CA VAL A 733 5.04 -2.27 -35.58
C VAL A 733 5.89 -1.31 -34.75
N LEU A 734 6.39 -1.73 -33.59
CA LEU A 734 7.24 -0.91 -32.73
C LEU A 734 8.70 -0.84 -33.21
N GLY A 735 9.10 -1.57 -34.25
CA GLY A 735 10.52 -1.73 -34.60
C GLY A 735 11.29 -2.52 -33.53
N GLY A 736 10.60 -3.47 -32.88
CA GLY A 736 11.08 -4.25 -31.76
C GLY A 736 12.08 -5.32 -32.16
N ASN A 737 13.26 -5.33 -31.54
CA ASN A 737 14.26 -6.39 -31.70
C ASN A 737 14.72 -6.90 -30.33
N HIS A 738 14.62 -8.21 -30.07
CA HIS A 738 15.05 -8.80 -28.80
C HIS A 738 16.55 -9.13 -28.83
N ILE A 739 17.35 -8.37 -28.09
CA ILE A 739 18.82 -8.37 -28.20
C ILE A 739 19.53 -9.19 -27.12
N SER A 740 18.86 -9.51 -26.01
CA SER A 740 19.46 -10.27 -24.90
C SER A 740 18.41 -10.84 -23.95
N ALA A 741 18.71 -11.97 -23.32
CA ALA A 741 17.89 -12.53 -22.24
C ALA A 741 18.05 -11.77 -20.90
N GLU A 742 19.07 -10.92 -20.78
CA GLU A 742 19.38 -10.19 -19.56
C GLU A 742 18.65 -8.86 -19.46
N ILE A 743 18.04 -8.60 -18.31
CA ILE A 743 17.42 -7.30 -17.99
C ILE A 743 18.53 -6.27 -17.76
N GLY A 744 18.40 -5.11 -18.41
CA GLY A 744 19.37 -4.02 -18.37
C GLY A 744 20.20 -3.89 -19.65
N ALA A 745 20.19 -4.89 -20.55
CA ALA A 745 20.95 -4.81 -21.79
C ALA A 745 20.38 -3.77 -22.77
N ALA A 746 19.05 -3.67 -22.91
CA ALA A 746 18.43 -2.66 -23.76
C ALA A 746 18.60 -1.26 -23.16
N SER A 747 18.35 -1.12 -21.86
CA SER A 747 18.62 0.13 -21.12
C SER A 747 20.10 0.56 -21.24
N GLY A 748 21.05 -0.37 -21.08
CA GLY A 748 22.48 -0.10 -21.20
C GLY A 748 22.88 0.37 -22.60
N LEU A 749 22.38 -0.30 -23.65
CA LEU A 749 22.58 0.13 -25.03
C LEU A 749 22.10 1.57 -25.25
N LYS A 750 20.94 1.92 -24.70
CA LYS A 750 20.40 3.27 -24.79
C LYS A 750 21.26 4.30 -24.08
N MET A 751 21.76 3.98 -22.89
CA MET A 751 22.63 4.87 -22.13
C MET A 751 23.96 5.10 -22.86
N CYS A 752 24.56 4.06 -23.44
CA CYS A 752 25.75 4.17 -24.27
C CYS A 752 25.51 5.00 -25.56
N PHE A 753 24.36 4.81 -26.23
CA PHE A 753 24.01 5.64 -27.39
C PHE A 753 23.76 7.11 -26.99
N ALA A 754 23.11 7.33 -25.85
CA ALA A 754 22.80 8.65 -25.34
C ALA A 754 24.07 9.39 -24.88
N SER A 755 25.07 8.68 -24.36
CA SER A 755 26.35 9.29 -23.95
C SER A 755 27.12 9.86 -25.14
N VAL A 756 27.12 9.18 -26.29
CA VAL A 756 27.71 9.70 -27.54
C VAL A 756 26.94 10.92 -28.04
N SER A 757 25.62 10.83 -28.15
CA SER A 757 24.81 11.90 -28.75
C SER A 757 24.71 13.15 -27.86
N LYS A 758 24.36 12.99 -26.58
CA LYS A 758 24.18 14.10 -25.64
C LYS A 758 25.48 14.59 -25.04
N GLY A 759 26.41 13.68 -24.74
CA GLY A 759 27.75 14.04 -24.28
C GLY A 759 28.46 14.92 -25.31
N PHE A 760 28.34 14.57 -26.60
CA PHE A 760 28.87 15.44 -27.66
C PHE A 760 28.19 16.82 -27.68
N THR A 761 26.86 16.88 -27.54
CA THR A 761 26.15 18.17 -27.48
C THR A 761 26.64 19.02 -26.29
N ALA A 762 26.92 18.41 -25.14
CA ALA A 762 27.47 19.10 -23.96
C ALA A 762 28.88 19.65 -24.23
N ILE A 763 29.77 18.83 -24.82
CA ILE A 763 31.12 19.25 -25.22
C ILE A 763 31.05 20.39 -26.24
N ALA A 764 30.22 20.25 -27.28
CA ALA A 764 30.02 21.27 -28.30
C ALA A 764 29.51 22.58 -27.69
N THR A 765 28.58 22.51 -26.73
CA THR A 765 28.07 23.68 -26.01
C THR A 765 29.20 24.40 -25.27
N GLN A 766 30.04 23.67 -24.53
CA GLN A 766 31.20 24.26 -23.83
C GLN A 766 32.21 24.86 -24.80
N ALA A 767 32.57 24.15 -25.87
CA ALA A 767 33.53 24.61 -26.86
C ALA A 767 33.06 25.87 -27.59
N PHE A 768 31.81 25.88 -28.09
CA PHE A 768 31.28 27.00 -28.88
C PHE A 768 31.05 28.24 -28.01
N THR A 769 30.56 28.08 -26.78
CA THR A 769 30.37 29.21 -25.87
C THR A 769 31.70 29.79 -25.38
N THR A 770 32.72 28.95 -25.20
CA THR A 770 34.09 29.41 -24.87
C THR A 770 34.72 30.15 -26.04
N ALA A 771 34.65 29.58 -27.26
CA ALA A 771 35.15 30.21 -28.47
C ALA A 771 34.45 31.56 -28.74
N HIS A 772 33.14 31.64 -28.48
CA HIS A 772 32.39 32.90 -28.56
C HIS A 772 32.93 33.94 -27.58
N ARG A 773 33.15 33.58 -26.31
CA ARG A 773 33.71 34.49 -25.29
C ARG A 773 35.12 34.98 -25.62
N MET A 774 35.90 34.15 -26.30
CA MET A 774 37.26 34.50 -26.76
C MET A 774 37.28 35.27 -28.09
N GLY A 775 36.13 35.41 -28.78
CA GLY A 775 36.05 36.05 -30.08
C GLY A 775 36.56 35.21 -31.26
N VAL A 776 36.65 33.89 -31.11
CA VAL A 776 37.21 32.96 -32.12
C VAL A 776 36.19 31.93 -32.63
N LEU A 777 34.88 32.15 -32.41
CA LEU A 777 33.83 31.21 -32.81
C LEU A 777 33.81 30.96 -34.33
N ASP A 778 33.91 32.00 -35.14
CA ASP A 778 33.87 31.86 -36.61
C ASP A 778 35.09 31.07 -37.11
N HIS A 779 36.27 31.33 -36.56
CA HIS A 779 37.47 30.53 -36.85
C HIS A 779 37.33 29.06 -36.46
N LEU A 780 36.70 28.75 -35.32
CA LEU A 780 36.40 27.37 -34.93
C LEU A 780 35.43 26.70 -35.92
N ARG A 781 34.42 27.43 -36.42
CA ARG A 781 33.47 26.91 -37.41
C ARG A 781 34.15 26.63 -38.75
N ASP A 782 35.02 27.54 -39.22
CA ASP A 782 35.79 27.34 -40.45
C ASP A 782 36.67 26.08 -40.37
N GLU A 783 37.39 25.92 -39.25
CA GLU A 783 38.25 24.75 -39.01
C GLU A 783 37.45 23.44 -38.93
N LEU A 784 36.30 23.44 -38.25
CA LEU A 784 35.40 22.29 -38.18
C LEU A 784 34.75 22.00 -39.54
N SER A 785 34.39 23.01 -40.33
CA SER A 785 33.83 22.84 -41.67
C SER A 785 34.82 22.19 -42.62
N ALA A 786 36.08 22.63 -42.58
CA ALA A 786 37.13 22.13 -43.45
C ALA A 786 37.58 20.69 -43.13
N ARG A 787 37.53 20.28 -41.85
CA ARG A 787 38.11 18.99 -41.39
C ARG A 787 37.09 17.98 -40.90
N LEU A 788 36.00 18.42 -40.27
CA LEU A 788 34.99 17.60 -39.61
C LEU A 788 33.56 18.09 -39.91
N PRO A 789 33.16 18.24 -41.18
CA PRO A 789 31.90 18.90 -41.56
C PRO A 789 30.65 18.26 -40.93
N SER A 790 30.61 16.93 -40.80
CA SER A 790 29.49 16.23 -40.16
C SER A 790 29.40 16.49 -38.65
N TYR A 791 30.53 16.74 -37.98
CA TYR A 791 30.56 17.10 -36.56
C TYR A 791 30.10 18.54 -36.34
N LEU A 792 30.46 19.44 -37.28
CA LEU A 792 29.97 20.81 -37.27
C LEU A 792 28.44 20.84 -37.39
N GLU A 793 27.89 20.11 -38.37
CA GLU A 793 26.44 20.04 -38.57
C GLU A 793 25.73 19.50 -37.32
N PHE A 794 26.27 18.43 -36.73
CA PHE A 794 25.71 17.83 -35.51
C PHE A 794 25.80 18.79 -34.30
N ALA A 795 26.92 19.51 -34.15
CA ALA A 795 27.12 20.50 -33.09
C ALA A 795 26.16 21.68 -33.22
N GLU A 796 26.10 22.31 -34.40
CA GLU A 796 25.26 23.48 -34.65
C GLU A 796 23.78 23.16 -34.46
N LYS A 797 23.34 22.03 -35.01
CA LYS A 797 21.96 21.56 -34.78
C LYS A 797 21.73 21.32 -33.30
N GLY A 798 22.61 20.55 -32.65
CA GLY A 798 22.41 20.11 -31.28
C GLY A 798 22.38 21.23 -30.25
N VAL A 799 23.28 22.21 -30.37
CA VAL A 799 23.38 23.37 -29.47
C VAL A 799 22.17 24.29 -29.61
N VAL A 800 21.53 24.35 -30.78
CA VAL A 800 20.36 25.22 -31.04
C VAL A 800 19.04 24.54 -30.63
N THR A 801 18.89 23.22 -30.83
CA THR A 801 17.63 22.51 -30.57
C THR A 801 17.50 21.98 -29.14
N MET A 802 18.60 21.86 -28.40
CA MET A 802 18.63 21.36 -27.02
C MET A 802 18.02 22.31 -25.96
N PRO A 803 18.28 23.64 -25.95
CA PRO A 803 17.92 24.52 -24.84
C PRO A 803 16.46 24.44 -24.34
N PRO A 804 15.43 24.36 -25.21
CA PRO A 804 14.04 24.23 -24.76
C PRO A 804 13.74 22.93 -23.98
N LYS A 805 14.63 21.93 -24.08
CA LYS A 805 14.47 20.59 -23.51
C LYS A 805 15.58 20.23 -22.49
N ALA A 806 16.50 21.15 -22.22
CA ALA A 806 17.66 20.96 -21.33
C ALA A 806 17.28 20.41 -19.96
N TYR A 807 16.21 20.95 -19.36
CA TYR A 807 15.73 20.53 -18.04
C TYR A 807 15.32 19.04 -17.95
N ARG A 808 14.95 18.42 -19.09
CA ARG A 808 14.65 16.97 -19.14
C ARG A 808 15.94 16.15 -19.21
N TRP A 809 16.98 16.71 -19.82
CA TRP A 809 18.25 16.03 -20.03
C TRP A 809 19.03 15.84 -18.74
N VAL A 810 18.89 16.73 -17.75
CA VAL A 810 19.58 16.62 -16.44
C VAL A 810 19.49 15.20 -15.87
N ARG A 811 18.27 14.68 -15.68
CA ARG A 811 18.06 13.32 -15.15
C ARG A 811 18.52 12.23 -16.11
N GLU A 812 18.42 12.45 -17.42
CA GLU A 812 18.94 11.49 -18.39
C GLU A 812 20.48 11.45 -18.37
N MET A 813 21.17 12.57 -18.10
CA MET A 813 22.62 12.65 -17.93
C MET A 813 23.08 11.97 -16.64
N GLU A 814 22.31 12.11 -15.56
CA GLU A 814 22.54 11.36 -14.32
C GLU A 814 22.41 9.84 -14.51
N GLU A 815 21.41 9.36 -15.27
CA GLU A 815 21.26 7.92 -15.58
C GLU A 815 22.39 7.40 -16.50
N ILE A 816 22.86 8.23 -17.45
CA ILE A 816 24.07 7.93 -18.25
C ILE A 816 25.29 7.80 -17.33
N SER A 817 25.47 8.77 -16.42
CA SER A 817 26.56 8.73 -15.43
C SER A 817 26.50 7.47 -14.59
N LYS A 818 25.33 7.15 -14.05
CA LYS A 818 25.09 5.97 -13.21
C LYS A 818 25.45 4.69 -13.96
N THR A 819 25.05 4.58 -15.23
CA THR A 819 25.36 3.43 -16.08
C THR A 819 26.86 3.27 -16.30
N HIS A 820 27.57 4.33 -16.66
CA HIS A 820 29.02 4.26 -16.88
C HIS A 820 29.80 3.96 -15.59
N ALA A 821 29.31 4.42 -14.43
CA ALA A 821 29.92 4.12 -13.15
C ALA A 821 29.72 2.66 -12.72
N GLU A 822 28.48 2.16 -12.80
CA GLU A 822 28.13 0.84 -12.29
C GLU A 822 28.55 -0.30 -13.23
N GLU A 823 28.31 -0.13 -14.54
CA GLU A 823 28.54 -1.19 -15.53
C GLU A 823 29.88 -1.02 -16.26
N GLY A 824 30.38 0.22 -16.37
CA GLY A 824 31.63 0.54 -17.06
C GLY A 824 32.84 0.77 -16.15
N GLY A 825 32.64 0.97 -14.84
CA GLY A 825 33.71 1.24 -13.88
C GLY A 825 34.34 2.64 -13.99
N PHE A 826 33.68 3.59 -14.66
CA PHE A 826 34.18 4.96 -14.82
C PHE A 826 33.77 5.90 -13.66
N GLY A 827 34.49 6.99 -13.47
CA GLY A 827 34.08 8.05 -12.53
C GLY A 827 32.79 8.77 -13.01
N PRO A 828 31.96 9.29 -12.09
CA PRO A 828 30.67 9.89 -12.44
C PRO A 828 30.77 11.32 -13.01
N ASP A 829 31.91 11.99 -12.81
CA ASP A 829 32.02 13.45 -12.93
C ASP A 829 31.71 14.00 -14.33
N LEU A 830 32.01 13.23 -15.40
CA LEU A 830 31.85 13.69 -16.77
C LEU A 830 30.40 14.02 -17.11
N PHE A 831 29.49 13.09 -16.84
CA PHE A 831 28.07 13.24 -17.20
C PHE A 831 27.28 13.95 -16.10
N VAL A 832 27.73 13.88 -14.84
CA VAL A 832 27.21 14.76 -13.77
C VAL A 832 27.52 16.22 -14.06
N GLY A 833 28.74 16.55 -14.51
CA GLY A 833 29.12 17.92 -14.87
C GLY A 833 28.43 18.45 -16.12
N ALA A 834 27.88 17.57 -16.95
CA ALA A 834 27.09 17.92 -18.12
C ALA A 834 25.57 18.00 -17.85
N ALA A 835 25.11 17.48 -16.71
CA ALA A 835 23.73 17.59 -16.23
C ALA A 835 23.47 19.00 -15.67
#